data_AF-A0A2U1WCF2-F1
#
_entry.id   AF-A0A2U1WCF2-F1
#
_cell.length_a   1.000
_cell.length_b   1.000
_cell.length_c   1.000
_cell.angle_alpha   90.00
_cell.angle_beta   90.00
_cell.angle_gamma   90.00
#
_symmetry.space_group_name_H-M   'P 1'
#
loop_
_entity.id
_entity.type
_entity.pdbx_description
1 polymer ?
#
loop_
_entity_poly.entity_id
_entity_poly.type
_entity_poly.pdbx_seq_one_letter_code
_entity_poly.pdbx_strand_id
1 'polypeptide(L)'
;MMKDANNGSEWRGWNRRHSARQNGRDGRNAGSPTSSASCRRMAGPIALLTALLLWFAGTAAATVSGVEPLRLGPATASATLAGHFARLVDPDRKLDFAAILKADADGQMEPREDFRGVGQTRDIHWYRFDLMRGPGAPADWLLEMGEAYIDHLDLFIPKAGGAAGRPQDPAAYRLVRLGDFVPFSQRPMKTRLHSLPLTLPEGKPVSLYLRVDSVSAIRLSARVWSPAAYAGHQTKDLLFQGFFLGVLGILVLGYVALGLLLRDGALLSYTAYVATVFCYYLFANGIGAALLPDLPGWLMNMLVGSSGFLGFATALIMWVYILDLQTRAPKLARCYQGLALLALLASPTTVSPLYALTNPVVTLSALVVVVIALVLTARMAWLNPNDLSPRFYLASTLVSLTGLIMAQLILRGALPADFFIADPYQVASMVAVLVLGTGLALRIGRLQAERLRAREESAFATKRAEEQRSFVAMLSHEFRTPLAAIDSAAQMIELSGAVESPSALTRLQRIRSTTHKMAELVDLFLSSDALDQGALALKPEPVALGQLMDEVLGDLTGTEAEERLELSIDAPDRPMLVDAPFLGVAIGNLVQNALRYSPADTAVRVSAFDDGGGIVIRVADRGLGMTPDEVERIGSIYFRASSSRGTKGSGLGLYMTQKIVAAHGGTLSVQSEHNEGSVFTIRLPAVDRLAAQ
;
A
#
# COMPACT_ATOMS: atom_id res chain seq x y z
N MET A 1 2.67 -18.93 -22.42
CA MET A 1 3.53 -19.29 -21.28
C MET A 1 3.82 -17.98 -20.53
N MET A 2 3.60 -17.80 -19.23
CA MET A 2 3.65 -18.72 -18.09
C MET A 2 2.45 -18.55 -17.14
N LYS A 3 2.20 -19.63 -16.42
CA LYS A 3 1.12 -19.90 -15.47
C LYS A 3 1.77 -20.47 -14.20
N ASP A 4 1.11 -20.23 -13.07
CA ASP A 4 1.05 -21.05 -11.83
C ASP A 4 2.31 -21.09 -10.94
N ALA A 5 2.21 -20.62 -9.68
CA ALA A 5 1.78 -21.33 -8.44
C ALA A 5 3.00 -21.89 -7.68
N ASN A 6 3.44 -21.32 -6.55
CA ASN A 6 2.90 -21.41 -5.17
C ASN A 6 2.98 -22.81 -4.53
N ASN A 7 3.97 -23.02 -3.65
CA ASN A 7 3.96 -23.87 -2.44
C ASN A 7 5.30 -23.65 -1.71
N GLY A 8 5.34 -23.17 -0.46
CA GLY A 8 5.31 -23.98 0.77
C GLY A 8 6.55 -23.56 1.61
N SER A 9 6.38 -22.72 2.63
CA SER A 9 6.23 -23.09 4.05
C SER A 9 7.41 -23.85 4.67
N GLU A 10 7.96 -23.22 5.72
CA GLU A 10 8.69 -23.78 6.87
C GLU A 10 10.10 -24.33 6.65
N TRP A 11 11.10 -23.73 7.30
CA TRP A 11 12.01 -24.44 8.20
C TRP A 11 12.46 -23.51 9.34
N ARG A 12 12.21 -23.97 10.57
CA ARG A 12 12.65 -23.35 11.82
C ARG A 12 14.05 -23.84 12.17
N GLY A 13 14.85 -22.94 12.73
CA GLY A 13 15.49 -23.18 14.02
C GLY A 13 16.96 -23.62 14.00
N TRP A 14 17.79 -22.79 14.63
CA TRP A 14 18.73 -23.06 15.75
C TRP A 14 19.67 -21.85 15.80
N ASN A 15 19.75 -21.09 16.89
CA ASN A 15 20.74 -21.41 17.92
C ASN A 15 20.45 -20.78 19.28
N ARG A 16 20.80 -21.54 20.31
CA ARG A 16 20.67 -21.26 21.74
C ARG A 16 21.89 -20.52 22.32
N ARG A 17 21.55 -19.54 23.17
CA ARG A 17 22.01 -19.30 24.56
C ARG A 17 23.51 -19.05 24.88
N HIS A 18 23.73 -17.94 25.59
CA HIS A 18 24.18 -17.82 27.01
C HIS A 18 24.20 -16.31 27.36
N SER A 19 24.00 -15.76 28.57
CA SER A 19 23.62 -16.16 29.95
C SER A 19 23.29 -14.81 30.67
N ALA A 20 22.40 -14.67 31.66
CA ALA A 20 22.58 -14.93 33.10
C ALA A 20 21.23 -14.61 33.82
N ARG A 21 20.64 -15.51 34.64
CA ARG A 21 20.57 -15.52 36.13
C ARG A 21 20.21 -14.14 36.76
N GLN A 22 19.26 -13.96 37.68
CA GLN A 22 18.66 -14.84 38.71
C GLN A 22 17.46 -14.14 39.41
N ASN A 23 16.68 -14.90 40.20
CA ASN A 23 15.59 -14.55 41.13
C ASN A 23 14.18 -14.39 40.52
N GLY A 24 13.10 -15.01 41.01
CA GLY A 24 12.89 -15.94 42.12
C GLY A 24 11.38 -16.23 42.21
N ARG A 25 11.06 -17.53 42.33
CA ARG A 25 9.81 -18.23 42.72
C ARG A 25 8.52 -17.42 43.00
N ASP A 26 7.45 -17.78 42.30
CA ASP A 26 6.24 -18.51 42.74
C ASP A 26 5.36 -18.71 41.49
N GLY A 27 4.62 -19.78 41.19
CA GLY A 27 4.06 -20.87 41.97
C GLY A 27 2.67 -21.19 41.38
N ARG A 28 2.63 -22.02 40.32
CA ARG A 28 1.48 -22.81 39.80
C ARG A 28 0.17 -22.09 39.41
N ASN A 29 -0.21 -22.15 38.12
CA ASN A 29 -1.29 -23.04 37.68
C ASN A 29 -1.42 -23.07 36.15
N ALA A 30 -1.48 -24.29 35.61
CA ALA A 30 -1.81 -24.56 34.23
C ALA A 30 -3.32 -24.42 34.01
N GLY A 31 -3.71 -23.70 32.97
CA GLY A 31 -5.08 -23.60 32.47
C GLY A 31 -5.05 -23.25 30.99
N SER A 32 -5.60 -24.14 30.17
CA SER A 32 -5.78 -24.02 28.72
C SER A 32 -6.45 -22.69 28.30
N PRO A 33 -6.07 -22.06 27.17
CA PRO A 33 -6.68 -20.81 26.75
C PRO A 33 -8.03 -21.07 26.07
N THR A 34 -9.11 -20.60 26.71
CA THR A 34 -10.44 -20.49 26.10
C THR A 34 -10.48 -19.37 25.06
N SER A 35 -11.06 -19.67 23.90
CA SER A 35 -11.26 -18.86 22.69
C SER A 35 -12.19 -17.63 22.83
N SER A 36 -12.37 -17.06 24.03
CA SER A 36 -13.39 -16.03 24.29
C SER A 36 -12.89 -14.57 24.18
N ALA A 37 -11.58 -14.33 24.09
CA ALA A 37 -11.02 -12.98 24.11
C ALA A 37 -11.16 -12.21 22.78
N SER A 38 -11.46 -12.89 21.66
CA SER A 38 -11.68 -12.26 20.36
C SER A 38 -13.08 -11.67 20.22
N CYS A 39 -14.08 -12.20 20.92
CA CYS A 39 -15.48 -11.81 20.70
C CYS A 39 -15.85 -10.51 21.46
N ARG A 40 -15.22 -10.23 22.61
CA ARG A 40 -15.45 -8.98 23.37
C ARG A 40 -14.81 -7.73 22.75
N ARG A 41 -13.87 -7.86 21.82
CA ARG A 41 -13.18 -6.70 21.19
C ARG A 41 -13.91 -6.11 19.98
N MET A 42 -14.95 -6.77 19.46
CA MET A 42 -15.80 -6.23 18.37
C MET A 42 -17.12 -5.62 18.86
N ALA A 43 -17.45 -5.73 20.15
CA ALA A 43 -18.72 -5.25 20.69
C ALA A 43 -18.88 -3.72 20.65
N GLY A 44 -17.80 -2.96 20.88
CA GLY A 44 -17.82 -1.48 20.85
C GLY A 44 -18.20 -0.87 19.50
N PRO A 45 -17.54 -1.22 18.38
CA PRO A 45 -17.90 -0.69 17.06
C PRO A 45 -19.26 -1.19 16.57
N ILE A 46 -19.66 -2.43 16.91
CA ILE A 46 -21.00 -2.95 16.58
C ILE A 46 -22.07 -2.15 17.33
N ALA A 47 -21.87 -1.85 18.63
CA ALA A 47 -22.79 -1.06 19.43
C ALA A 47 -22.94 0.38 18.89
N LEU A 48 -21.84 1.01 18.48
CA LEU A 48 -21.85 2.34 17.85
C LEU A 48 -22.58 2.33 16.51
N LEU A 49 -22.36 1.28 15.69
CA LEU A 49 -23.02 1.09 14.41
C LEU A 49 -24.53 0.85 14.60
N THR A 50 -24.94 0.04 15.58
CA THR A 50 -26.36 -0.14 15.92
C THR A 50 -27.00 1.10 16.50
N ALA A 51 -26.30 1.89 17.32
CA ALA A 51 -26.83 3.14 17.86
C ALA A 51 -27.03 4.19 16.76
N LEU A 52 -26.08 4.29 15.82
CA LEU A 52 -26.24 5.12 14.62
C LEU A 52 -27.43 4.62 13.79
N LEU A 53 -27.51 3.33 13.46
CA LEU A 53 -28.59 2.74 12.66
C LEU A 53 -29.97 2.85 13.31
N LEU A 54 -30.08 2.64 14.62
CA LEU A 54 -31.33 2.80 15.38
C LEU A 54 -31.75 4.26 15.49
N TRP A 55 -30.79 5.18 15.59
CA TRP A 55 -31.09 6.61 15.52
C TRP A 55 -31.54 7.02 14.11
N PHE A 56 -31.06 6.35 13.05
CA PHE A 56 -31.60 6.51 11.70
C PHE A 56 -33.09 6.10 11.57
N ALA A 57 -33.60 5.26 12.48
CA ALA A 57 -34.91 4.64 12.36
C ALA A 57 -36.08 5.39 13.04
N GLY A 58 -35.88 6.51 13.74
CA GLY A 58 -37.04 7.18 14.35
C GLY A 58 -36.86 8.60 14.84
N THR A 59 -37.82 9.47 14.46
CA THR A 59 -38.34 10.56 15.29
C THR A 59 -39.81 10.84 14.94
N ALA A 60 -40.65 11.00 15.96
CA ALA A 60 -42.06 11.38 15.81
C ALA A 60 -42.21 12.84 15.35
N ALA A 61 -43.31 13.13 14.64
CA ALA A 61 -43.68 14.48 14.23
C ALA A 61 -44.51 15.16 15.32
N ALA A 62 -44.17 16.40 15.67
CA ALA A 62 -45.10 17.28 16.38
C ALA A 62 -46.18 17.74 15.39
N THR A 63 -47.44 17.68 15.80
CA THR A 63 -48.60 18.10 15.01
C THR A 63 -48.94 19.56 15.34
N VAL A 64 -48.95 20.43 14.34
CA VAL A 64 -49.37 21.84 14.49
C VAL A 64 -50.86 21.98 14.18
N SER A 65 -51.56 22.75 15.01
CA SER A 65 -52.94 23.15 14.78
C SER A 65 -53.01 24.43 13.94
N GLY A 66 -53.07 24.28 12.62
CA GLY A 66 -53.38 25.36 11.67
C GLY A 66 -52.17 26.07 11.04
N VAL A 67 -52.38 26.64 9.84
CA VAL A 67 -51.38 27.45 9.12
C VAL A 67 -51.73 28.92 9.27
N GLU A 68 -50.91 29.68 10.00
CA GLU A 68 -51.03 31.14 10.00
C GLU A 68 -50.35 31.74 8.75
N PRO A 69 -50.96 32.74 8.08
CA PRO A 69 -50.32 33.41 6.96
C PRO A 69 -49.04 34.13 7.40
N LEU A 70 -47.96 33.98 6.64
CA LEU A 70 -46.72 34.70 6.87
C LEU A 70 -46.94 36.20 6.60
N ARG A 71 -46.81 37.02 7.65
CA ARG A 71 -47.00 38.47 7.57
C ARG A 71 -45.69 39.18 7.27
N LEU A 72 -45.64 39.90 6.16
CA LEU A 72 -44.47 40.67 5.72
C LEU A 72 -44.66 42.16 6.04
N GLY A 73 -43.81 42.71 6.90
CA GLY A 73 -43.84 44.12 7.32
C GLY A 73 -42.76 44.98 6.66
N PRO A 74 -42.76 46.31 6.90
CA PRO A 74 -41.76 47.23 6.36
C PRO A 74 -40.32 46.94 6.81
N ALA A 75 -40.15 46.40 8.02
CA ALA A 75 -38.84 46.02 8.56
C ALA A 75 -38.41 44.59 8.18
N THR A 76 -39.24 43.83 7.46
CA THR A 76 -38.93 42.44 7.12
C THR A 76 -37.88 42.41 6.00
N ALA A 77 -36.63 42.15 6.37
CA ALA A 77 -35.54 41.93 5.41
C ALA A 77 -35.63 40.54 4.76
N SER A 78 -35.95 39.52 5.54
CA SER A 78 -36.15 38.14 5.10
C SER A 78 -37.10 37.40 6.02
N ALA A 79 -37.89 36.46 5.49
CA ALA A 79 -38.77 35.61 6.28
C ALA A 79 -38.83 34.18 5.72
N THR A 80 -38.68 33.19 6.59
CA THR A 80 -38.83 31.77 6.23
C THR A 80 -40.30 31.40 6.08
N LEU A 81 -40.61 30.53 5.12
CA LEU A 81 -41.94 29.94 4.95
C LEU A 81 -42.16 28.71 5.82
N ALA A 82 -41.13 28.24 6.54
CA ALA A 82 -41.27 27.17 7.53
C ALA A 82 -42.29 27.59 8.60
N GLY A 83 -43.21 26.70 8.96
CA GLY A 83 -44.32 26.96 9.88
C GLY A 83 -45.52 27.68 9.24
N HIS A 84 -45.39 28.15 8.00
CA HIS A 84 -46.41 28.92 7.28
C HIS A 84 -46.88 28.21 6.01
N PHE A 85 -46.89 26.87 6.01
CA PHE A 85 -47.29 26.08 4.86
C PHE A 85 -48.10 24.82 5.22
N ALA A 86 -48.88 24.35 4.25
CA ALA A 86 -49.53 23.05 4.27
C ALA A 86 -49.00 22.15 3.16
N ARG A 87 -49.04 20.83 3.36
CA ARG A 87 -48.52 19.83 2.42
C ARG A 87 -49.57 18.77 2.10
N LEU A 88 -49.66 18.39 0.83
CA LEU A 88 -50.39 17.21 0.36
C LEU A 88 -49.43 16.32 -0.45
N VAL A 89 -49.55 15.00 -0.29
CA VAL A 89 -48.72 14.02 -1.01
C VAL A 89 -49.60 13.32 -2.05
N ASP A 90 -49.13 13.27 -3.29
CA ASP A 90 -49.74 12.57 -4.42
C ASP A 90 -48.90 11.34 -4.79
N PRO A 91 -49.12 10.18 -4.12
CA PRO A 91 -48.34 8.97 -4.35
C PRO A 91 -48.66 8.31 -5.70
N ASP A 92 -49.87 8.50 -6.21
CA ASP A 92 -50.31 7.92 -7.49
C ASP A 92 -49.91 8.76 -8.70
N ARG A 93 -49.43 9.99 -8.47
CA ARG A 93 -49.03 10.98 -9.50
C ARG A 93 -50.19 11.34 -10.44
N LYS A 94 -51.41 11.39 -9.91
CA LYS A 94 -52.66 11.60 -10.67
C LYS A 94 -53.33 12.94 -10.41
N LEU A 95 -52.93 13.67 -9.36
CA LEU A 95 -53.59 14.91 -9.00
C LEU A 95 -53.12 16.04 -9.91
N ASP A 96 -54.07 16.60 -10.67
CA ASP A 96 -53.87 17.84 -11.39
C ASP A 96 -54.13 19.06 -10.48
N PHE A 97 -53.82 20.26 -10.97
CA PHE A 97 -53.94 21.47 -10.15
C PHE A 97 -55.39 21.75 -9.72
N ALA A 98 -56.39 21.37 -10.52
CA ALA A 98 -57.80 21.53 -10.17
C ALA A 98 -58.20 20.62 -8.98
N ALA A 99 -57.75 19.37 -9.01
CA ALA A 99 -57.94 18.43 -7.91
C ALA A 99 -57.26 18.92 -6.62
N ILE A 100 -56.09 19.57 -6.72
CA ILE A 100 -55.38 20.14 -5.58
C ILE A 100 -56.12 21.33 -4.97
N LEU A 101 -56.68 22.24 -5.77
CA LEU A 101 -57.50 23.34 -5.27
C LEU A 101 -58.72 22.83 -4.50
N LYS A 102 -59.37 21.78 -5.04
CA LYS A 102 -60.50 21.12 -4.37
C LYS A 102 -60.07 20.43 -3.07
N ALA A 103 -58.97 19.68 -3.09
CA ALA A 103 -58.44 19.01 -1.90
C ALA A 103 -58.05 20.02 -0.80
N ASP A 104 -57.51 21.18 -1.17
CA ASP A 104 -57.23 22.27 -0.23
C ASP A 104 -58.52 22.86 0.36
N ALA A 105 -59.55 23.07 -0.47
CA ALA A 105 -60.87 23.53 -0.03
C ALA A 105 -61.53 22.55 0.95
N ASP A 106 -61.34 21.26 0.72
CA ASP A 106 -61.82 20.16 1.58
C ASP A 106 -60.96 19.97 2.85
N GLY A 107 -59.91 20.78 3.04
CA GLY A 107 -59.05 20.75 4.22
C GLY A 107 -58.08 19.57 4.27
N GLN A 108 -57.79 18.94 3.13
CA GLN A 108 -56.94 17.74 3.05
C GLN A 108 -55.43 18.06 3.09
N MET A 109 -55.04 19.33 2.99
CA MET A 109 -53.64 19.76 3.10
C MET A 109 -53.21 19.84 4.56
N GLU A 110 -52.19 19.08 4.93
CA GLU A 110 -51.69 18.98 6.30
C GLU A 110 -50.75 20.14 6.65
N PRO A 111 -51.04 20.96 7.70
CA PRO A 111 -50.11 21.97 8.21
C PRO A 111 -48.79 21.34 8.66
N ARG A 112 -47.66 21.98 8.36
CA ARG A 112 -46.33 21.52 8.78
C ARG A 112 -45.50 22.66 9.36
N GLU A 113 -44.77 22.33 10.43
CA GLU A 113 -43.94 23.27 11.19
C GLU A 113 -42.59 23.57 10.52
N ASP A 114 -42.05 22.60 9.77
CA ASP A 114 -40.74 22.71 9.13
C ASP A 114 -40.71 21.92 7.82
N PHE A 115 -39.84 22.33 6.91
CA PHE A 115 -39.55 21.63 5.66
C PHE A 115 -38.65 20.42 5.89
N ARG A 116 -39.11 19.47 6.72
CA ARG A 116 -38.41 18.19 6.87
C ARG A 116 -38.18 17.58 5.49
N GLY A 117 -36.92 17.26 5.19
CA GLY A 117 -36.56 16.66 3.91
C GLY A 117 -37.31 15.34 3.74
N VAL A 118 -38.03 15.19 2.64
CA VAL A 118 -38.77 13.96 2.36
C VAL A 118 -37.81 12.86 1.88
N GLY A 119 -36.59 13.23 1.51
CA GLY A 119 -35.61 12.33 0.94
C GLY A 119 -35.97 12.00 -0.51
N GLN A 120 -35.54 10.84 -0.98
CA GLN A 120 -35.84 10.38 -2.33
C GLN A 120 -37.14 9.57 -2.30
N THR A 121 -38.16 10.07 -3.00
CA THR A 121 -39.45 9.40 -3.15
C THR A 121 -39.93 9.53 -4.59
N ARG A 122 -40.88 8.68 -4.98
CA ARG A 122 -41.56 8.75 -6.27
C ARG A 122 -42.82 9.63 -6.21
N ASP A 123 -43.24 10.01 -5.00
CA ASP A 123 -44.46 10.77 -4.78
C ASP A 123 -44.27 12.22 -5.24
N ILE A 124 -45.35 12.82 -5.76
CA ILE A 124 -45.37 14.26 -6.03
C ILE A 124 -45.79 14.98 -4.76
N HIS A 125 -45.05 16.03 -4.39
CA HIS A 125 -45.35 16.82 -3.20
C HIS A 125 -45.93 18.17 -3.58
N TRP A 126 -47.10 18.46 -3.03
CA TRP A 126 -47.77 19.74 -3.18
C TRP A 126 -47.64 20.54 -1.89
N TYR A 127 -47.30 21.81 -2.01
CA TYR A 127 -47.15 22.75 -0.91
C TYR A 127 -48.04 23.97 -1.15
N ARG A 128 -48.75 24.42 -0.11
CA ARG A 128 -49.49 25.68 -0.11
C ARG A 128 -48.81 26.67 0.84
N PHE A 129 -48.51 27.86 0.34
CA PHE A 129 -47.95 28.97 1.11
C PHE A 129 -48.95 30.11 1.20
N ASP A 130 -49.24 30.58 2.42
CA ASP A 130 -50.13 31.72 2.65
C ASP A 130 -49.30 32.96 3.02
N LEU A 131 -49.29 33.98 2.17
CA LEU A 131 -48.50 35.20 2.33
C LEU A 131 -49.41 36.42 2.52
N MET A 132 -49.05 37.35 3.39
CA MET A 132 -49.80 38.60 3.58
C MET A 132 -48.86 39.81 3.67
N ARG A 133 -49.02 40.76 2.75
CA ARG A 133 -48.32 42.05 2.80
C ARG A 133 -48.98 42.96 3.83
N GLY A 134 -48.26 43.27 4.89
CA GLY A 134 -48.68 44.24 5.90
C GLY A 134 -48.64 45.69 5.38
N PRO A 135 -49.32 46.63 6.07
CA PRO A 135 -49.32 48.02 5.68
C PRO A 135 -47.91 48.62 5.65
N GLY A 136 -47.59 49.39 4.61
CA GLY A 136 -46.29 50.05 4.45
C GLY A 136 -45.12 49.13 4.05
N ALA A 137 -45.36 47.83 3.86
CA ALA A 137 -44.34 46.90 3.37
C ALA A 137 -44.12 47.03 1.83
N PRO A 138 -42.91 46.73 1.30
CA PRO A 138 -42.64 46.77 -0.13
C PRO A 138 -43.65 45.95 -0.94
N ALA A 139 -44.01 46.42 -2.15
CA ALA A 139 -44.86 45.65 -3.05
C ALA A 139 -44.12 44.45 -3.65
N ASP A 140 -42.83 44.63 -3.93
CA ASP A 140 -41.98 43.66 -4.61
C ASP A 140 -41.10 42.89 -3.61
N TRP A 141 -41.19 41.58 -3.71
CA TRP A 141 -40.44 40.61 -2.92
C TRP A 141 -39.75 39.61 -3.84
N LEU A 142 -38.73 38.93 -3.32
CA LEU A 142 -38.08 37.81 -4.00
C LEU A 142 -38.38 36.53 -3.24
N LEU A 143 -38.91 35.53 -3.94
CA LEU A 143 -39.12 34.19 -3.39
C LEU A 143 -38.00 33.30 -3.90
N GLU A 144 -37.18 32.79 -2.98
CA GLU A 144 -36.12 31.81 -3.24
C GLU A 144 -36.56 30.46 -2.66
N MET A 145 -36.41 29.39 -3.45
CA MET A 145 -36.89 28.06 -3.08
C MET A 145 -35.92 26.95 -3.48
N GLY A 146 -35.91 25.93 -2.63
CA GLY A 146 -35.31 24.63 -2.90
C GLY A 146 -33.79 24.64 -2.95
N GLU A 147 -33.28 23.50 -3.39
CA GLU A 147 -31.87 23.30 -3.72
C GLU A 147 -31.71 23.30 -5.24
N ALA A 148 -30.51 23.57 -5.75
CA ALA A 148 -30.31 23.77 -7.19
C ALA A 148 -30.55 22.53 -8.07
N TYR A 149 -30.58 21.34 -7.47
CA TYR A 149 -30.69 20.03 -8.14
C TYR A 149 -32.13 19.48 -8.13
N ILE A 150 -33.14 20.28 -7.75
CA ILE A 150 -34.53 19.83 -7.82
C ILE A 150 -35.01 19.85 -9.27
N ASP A 151 -35.52 18.72 -9.75
CA ASP A 151 -35.86 18.50 -11.16
C ASP A 151 -36.94 19.45 -11.67
N HIS A 152 -38.11 19.43 -11.01
CA HIS A 152 -39.27 20.23 -11.38
C HIS A 152 -39.87 20.95 -10.16
N LEU A 153 -39.93 22.28 -10.25
CA LEU A 153 -40.58 23.17 -9.31
C LEU A 153 -41.63 24.00 -10.06
N ASP A 154 -42.88 23.53 -10.03
CA ASP A 154 -43.99 24.18 -10.70
C ASP A 154 -44.73 25.08 -9.71
N LEU A 155 -44.52 26.40 -9.80
CA LEU A 155 -45.13 27.39 -8.91
C LEU A 155 -46.36 28.04 -9.56
N PHE A 156 -47.51 27.92 -8.91
CA PHE A 156 -48.77 28.53 -9.29
C PHE A 156 -49.00 29.81 -8.49
N ILE A 157 -49.02 30.96 -9.18
CA ILE A 157 -49.15 32.29 -8.60
C ILE A 157 -50.47 32.92 -9.07
N PRO A 158 -51.32 33.48 -8.19
CA PRO A 158 -52.54 34.19 -8.61
C PRO A 158 -52.23 35.33 -9.60
N LYS A 159 -53.04 35.46 -10.66
CA LYS A 159 -52.95 36.57 -11.63
C LYS A 159 -53.47 37.87 -11.00
N ALA A 160 -52.82 38.99 -11.29
CA ALA A 160 -53.26 40.31 -10.85
C ALA A 160 -54.69 40.57 -11.39
N GLY A 161 -55.66 40.72 -10.48
CA GLY A 161 -57.08 40.91 -10.80
C GLY A 161 -57.99 39.72 -10.49
N GLY A 162 -57.43 38.52 -10.28
CA GLY A 162 -58.16 37.37 -9.72
C GLY A 162 -58.30 37.53 -8.21
N ALA A 163 -59.53 37.43 -7.72
CA ALA A 163 -59.96 37.66 -6.33
C ALA A 163 -58.88 37.51 -5.23
N ALA A 164 -58.84 38.51 -4.34
CA ALA A 164 -58.15 38.42 -3.06
C ALA A 164 -58.47 37.08 -2.35
N GLY A 165 -57.45 36.38 -1.84
CA GLY A 165 -57.62 35.11 -1.13
C GLY A 165 -57.17 33.88 -1.93
N ARG A 166 -58.02 32.84 -1.92
CA ARG A 166 -57.77 31.52 -2.55
C ARG A 166 -58.75 31.28 -3.71
N PRO A 167 -58.45 31.72 -4.94
CA PRO A 167 -59.25 31.36 -6.11
C PRO A 167 -59.37 29.84 -6.27
N GLN A 168 -60.59 29.36 -6.54
CA GLN A 168 -60.85 27.93 -6.80
C GLN A 168 -60.74 27.58 -8.30
N ASP A 169 -60.59 28.58 -9.17
CA ASP A 169 -60.41 28.39 -10.61
C ASP A 169 -58.92 28.27 -10.96
N PRO A 170 -58.45 27.14 -11.54
CA PRO A 170 -57.08 26.99 -12.04
C PRO A 170 -56.65 28.11 -13.00
N ALA A 171 -57.55 28.65 -13.81
CA ALA A 171 -57.23 29.68 -14.80
C ALA A 171 -56.87 31.03 -14.16
N ALA A 172 -57.22 31.23 -12.89
CA ALA A 172 -56.85 32.40 -12.10
C ALA A 172 -55.36 32.41 -11.71
N TYR A 173 -54.64 31.31 -11.91
CA TYR A 173 -53.21 31.20 -11.62
C TYR A 173 -52.35 31.29 -12.89
N ARG A 174 -51.15 31.85 -12.77
CA ARG A 174 -50.06 31.72 -13.73
C ARG A 174 -49.08 30.67 -13.23
N LEU A 175 -48.65 29.77 -14.12
CA LEU A 175 -47.63 28.77 -13.84
C LEU A 175 -46.24 29.34 -14.17
N VAL A 176 -45.31 29.24 -13.21
CA VAL A 176 -43.89 29.51 -13.39
C VAL A 176 -43.14 28.21 -13.18
N ARG A 177 -42.46 27.72 -14.22
CA ARG A 177 -41.65 26.51 -14.15
C ARG A 177 -40.23 26.85 -13.70
N LEU A 178 -39.77 26.16 -12.69
CA LEU A 178 -38.43 26.21 -12.11
C LEU A 178 -37.87 24.79 -11.99
N GLY A 179 -36.64 24.66 -11.51
CA GLY A 179 -35.91 23.40 -11.41
C GLY A 179 -34.65 23.39 -12.28
N ASP A 180 -33.91 22.28 -12.25
CA ASP A 180 -32.70 22.09 -13.05
C ASP A 180 -32.98 21.60 -14.48
N PHE A 181 -34.20 21.12 -14.76
CA PHE A 181 -34.69 20.87 -16.13
C PHE A 181 -35.09 22.14 -16.88
N VAL A 182 -35.17 23.28 -16.19
CA VAL A 182 -35.37 24.59 -16.83
C VAL A 182 -34.00 25.17 -17.17
N PRO A 183 -33.67 25.38 -18.46
CA PRO A 183 -32.39 25.92 -18.88
C PRO A 183 -32.08 27.23 -18.15
N PHE A 184 -30.83 27.40 -17.71
CA PHE A 184 -30.41 28.56 -16.90
C PHE A 184 -30.74 29.90 -17.59
N SER A 185 -30.64 29.95 -18.92
CA SER A 185 -30.98 31.13 -19.73
C SER A 185 -32.46 31.54 -19.68
N GLN A 186 -33.36 30.58 -19.40
CA GLN A 186 -34.83 30.76 -19.37
C GLN A 186 -35.38 31.01 -17.97
N ARG A 187 -34.53 30.96 -16.94
CA ARG A 187 -34.96 31.18 -15.56
C ARG A 187 -35.42 32.63 -15.36
N PRO A 188 -36.48 32.87 -14.57
CA PRO A 188 -36.96 34.23 -14.26
C PRO A 188 -35.89 35.14 -13.67
N MET A 189 -34.99 34.57 -12.87
CA MET A 189 -33.78 35.21 -12.38
C MET A 189 -32.58 34.32 -12.66
N LYS A 190 -31.47 34.94 -13.10
CA LYS A 190 -30.20 34.26 -13.39
C LYS A 190 -29.38 34.10 -12.11
N THR A 191 -29.93 33.34 -11.18
CA THR A 191 -29.38 33.09 -9.86
C THR A 191 -29.05 31.61 -9.69
N ARG A 192 -28.17 31.32 -8.74
CA ARG A 192 -27.69 29.98 -8.42
C ARG A 192 -28.83 29.03 -8.02
N LEU A 193 -29.67 29.48 -7.08
CA LEU A 193 -30.87 28.80 -6.61
C LEU A 193 -32.12 29.27 -7.38
N HIS A 194 -33.25 28.62 -7.16
CA HIS A 194 -34.50 28.94 -7.86
C HIS A 194 -35.17 30.17 -7.21
N SER A 195 -34.96 31.35 -7.80
CA SER A 195 -35.58 32.59 -7.33
C SER A 195 -36.43 33.29 -8.38
N LEU A 196 -37.50 33.95 -7.92
CA LEU A 196 -38.36 34.77 -8.78
C LEU A 196 -38.86 36.04 -8.07
N PRO A 197 -39.20 37.10 -8.82
CA PRO A 197 -39.92 38.24 -8.27
C PRO A 197 -41.40 37.92 -8.03
N LEU A 198 -41.89 38.39 -6.88
CA LEU A 198 -43.26 38.23 -6.40
C LEU A 198 -43.81 39.59 -5.97
N THR A 199 -44.88 40.05 -6.63
CA THR A 199 -45.59 41.27 -6.24
C THR A 199 -46.83 40.90 -5.44
N LEU A 200 -46.95 41.40 -4.21
CA LEU A 200 -48.05 41.09 -3.30
C LEU A 200 -48.98 42.30 -3.11
N PRO A 201 -50.32 42.13 -3.10
CA PRO A 201 -51.28 43.19 -2.79
C PRO A 201 -51.31 43.49 -1.29
N GLU A 202 -51.61 44.75 -0.92
CA GLU A 202 -51.69 45.15 0.49
C GLU A 202 -52.88 44.55 1.22
N GLY A 203 -52.66 44.10 2.47
CA GLY A 203 -53.72 43.74 3.41
C GLY A 203 -54.56 42.52 3.01
N LYS A 204 -54.20 41.84 1.92
CA LYS A 204 -54.92 40.68 1.39
C LYS A 204 -53.99 39.46 1.42
N PRO A 205 -54.45 38.31 1.97
CA PRO A 205 -53.68 37.08 1.88
C PRO A 205 -53.64 36.58 0.43
N VAL A 206 -52.49 36.06 0.03
CA VAL A 206 -52.23 35.44 -1.27
C VAL A 206 -51.72 34.03 -1.02
N SER A 207 -52.43 33.05 -1.60
CA SER A 207 -52.02 31.65 -1.50
C SER A 207 -51.30 31.21 -2.78
N LEU A 208 -50.07 30.73 -2.62
CA LEU A 208 -49.26 30.13 -3.67
C LEU A 208 -49.30 28.60 -3.54
N TYR A 209 -49.28 27.91 -4.67
CA TYR A 209 -49.14 26.45 -4.68
C TYR A 209 -47.87 26.05 -5.40
N LEU A 210 -47.12 25.12 -4.83
CA LEU A 210 -45.89 24.60 -5.41
C LEU A 210 -46.03 23.09 -5.57
N ARG A 211 -45.83 22.61 -6.80
CA ARG A 211 -45.68 21.19 -7.10
C ARG A 211 -44.19 20.87 -7.24
N VAL A 212 -43.74 19.88 -6.47
CA VAL A 212 -42.37 19.38 -6.45
C VAL A 212 -42.36 17.95 -6.96
N ASP A 213 -41.63 17.71 -8.04
CA ASP A 213 -41.47 16.39 -8.67
C ASP A 213 -39.99 16.23 -9.02
N SER A 214 -39.31 15.27 -8.41
CA SER A 214 -37.88 15.07 -8.59
C SER A 214 -37.47 13.62 -8.28
N VAL A 215 -36.51 13.12 -9.06
CA VAL A 215 -35.87 11.81 -8.80
C VAL A 215 -34.79 11.93 -7.72
N SER A 216 -34.28 13.14 -7.51
CA SER A 216 -33.30 13.50 -6.49
C SER A 216 -33.94 13.66 -5.10
N ALA A 217 -33.10 13.85 -4.08
CA ALA A 217 -33.61 14.02 -2.71
C ALA A 217 -34.38 15.33 -2.58
N ILE A 218 -35.65 15.28 -2.17
CA ILE A 218 -36.45 16.49 -1.98
C ILE A 218 -36.12 17.10 -0.63
N ARG A 219 -35.26 18.13 -0.67
CA ARG A 219 -35.02 19.07 0.44
C ARG A 219 -35.56 20.44 0.03
N LEU A 220 -36.78 20.72 0.45
CA LEU A 220 -37.38 22.01 0.19
C LEU A 220 -36.92 23.02 1.25
N SER A 221 -36.56 24.21 0.81
CA SER A 221 -36.49 25.41 1.64
C SER A 221 -37.27 26.48 0.89
N ALA A 222 -37.90 27.42 1.57
CA ALA A 222 -38.54 28.54 0.89
C ALA A 222 -38.44 29.78 1.76
N ARG A 223 -37.96 30.88 1.19
CA ARG A 223 -37.71 32.12 1.90
C ARG A 223 -38.08 33.31 1.03
N VAL A 224 -38.71 34.28 1.65
CA VAL A 224 -39.06 35.56 1.05
C VAL A 224 -38.04 36.60 1.48
N TRP A 225 -37.54 37.39 0.53
CA TRP A 225 -36.51 38.39 0.74
C TRP A 225 -36.96 39.76 0.20
N SER A 226 -36.60 40.83 0.89
CA SER A 226 -36.61 42.15 0.27
C SER A 226 -35.48 42.23 -0.77
N PRO A 227 -35.63 42.98 -1.88
CA PRO A 227 -34.60 43.04 -2.93
C PRO A 227 -33.20 43.44 -2.42
N ALA A 228 -33.13 44.40 -1.49
CA ALA A 228 -31.86 44.84 -0.89
C ALA A 228 -31.22 43.75 -0.01
N ALA A 229 -32.03 43.05 0.80
CA ALA A 229 -31.53 41.96 1.65
C ALA A 229 -31.05 40.77 0.81
N TYR A 230 -31.77 40.44 -0.27
CA TYR A 230 -31.39 39.37 -1.19
C TYR A 230 -30.04 39.62 -1.86
N ALA A 231 -29.80 40.84 -2.36
CA ALA A 231 -28.51 41.20 -2.97
C ALA A 231 -27.34 41.04 -1.98
N GLY A 232 -27.54 41.45 -0.72
CA GLY A 232 -26.57 41.25 0.35
C GLY A 232 -26.34 39.78 0.71
N HIS A 233 -27.41 38.98 0.74
CA HIS A 233 -27.34 37.53 0.99
C HIS A 233 -26.60 36.80 -0.14
N GLN A 234 -26.98 37.03 -1.39
CA GLN A 234 -26.34 36.46 -2.57
C GLN A 234 -24.84 36.76 -2.63
N THR A 235 -24.44 37.99 -2.30
CA THR A 235 -23.02 38.37 -2.31
C THR A 235 -22.22 37.54 -1.31
N LYS A 236 -22.72 37.40 -0.07
CA LYS A 236 -22.05 36.60 0.96
C LYS A 236 -22.00 35.12 0.62
N ASP A 237 -23.10 34.57 0.09
CA ASP A 237 -23.20 33.17 -0.30
C ASP A 237 -22.23 32.86 -1.47
N LEU A 238 -22.20 33.69 -2.52
CA LEU A 238 -21.28 33.53 -3.64
C LEU A 238 -19.82 33.65 -3.24
N LEU A 239 -19.47 34.57 -2.32
CA LEU A 239 -18.11 34.67 -1.78
C LEU A 239 -17.71 33.39 -1.04
N PHE A 240 -18.60 32.83 -0.22
CA PHE A 240 -18.34 31.57 0.47
C PHE A 240 -18.19 30.41 -0.51
N GLN A 241 -19.11 30.27 -1.48
CA GLN A 241 -19.04 29.21 -2.48
C GLN A 241 -17.78 29.30 -3.35
N GLY A 242 -17.40 30.53 -3.75
CA GLY A 242 -16.18 30.78 -4.51
C GLY A 242 -14.92 30.44 -3.71
N PHE A 243 -14.86 30.81 -2.43
CA PHE A 243 -13.77 30.42 -1.54
C PHE A 243 -13.67 28.90 -1.37
N PHE A 244 -14.79 28.25 -1.06
CA PHE A 244 -14.87 26.80 -0.86
C PHE A 244 -14.43 26.02 -2.11
N LEU A 245 -15.01 26.31 -3.27
CA LEU A 245 -14.62 25.68 -4.54
C LEU A 245 -13.19 26.04 -4.96
N GLY A 246 -12.73 27.25 -4.66
CA GLY A 246 -11.35 27.68 -4.91
C GLY A 246 -10.33 26.86 -4.13
N VAL A 247 -10.56 26.62 -2.84
CA VAL A 247 -9.71 25.74 -2.01
C VAL A 247 -9.69 24.33 -2.59
N LEU A 248 -10.85 23.74 -2.87
CA LEU A 248 -10.92 22.40 -3.46
C LEU A 248 -10.22 22.33 -4.82
N GLY A 249 -10.42 23.32 -5.69
CA GLY A 249 -9.81 23.37 -7.02
C GLY A 249 -8.29 23.45 -6.98
N ILE A 250 -7.73 24.31 -6.10
CA ILE A 250 -6.28 24.40 -5.89
C ILE A 250 -5.72 23.08 -5.38
N LEU A 251 -6.40 22.42 -4.44
CA LEU A 251 -5.98 21.12 -3.92
C LEU A 251 -6.01 20.04 -4.99
N VAL A 252 -7.05 20.00 -5.83
CA VAL A 252 -7.12 19.05 -6.96
C VAL A 252 -5.94 19.27 -7.91
N LEU A 253 -5.71 20.49 -8.37
CA LEU A 253 -4.61 20.78 -9.31
C LEU A 253 -3.23 20.47 -8.68
N GLY A 254 -3.01 20.91 -7.45
CA GLY A 254 -1.75 20.68 -6.73
C GLY A 254 -1.47 19.22 -6.45
N TYR A 255 -2.47 18.45 -6.01
CA TYR A 255 -2.29 17.03 -5.70
C TYR A 255 -2.28 16.12 -6.93
N VAL A 256 -2.93 16.49 -8.06
CA VAL A 256 -2.73 15.77 -9.33
C VAL A 256 -1.28 15.91 -9.76
N ALA A 257 -0.75 17.13 -9.79
CA ALA A 257 0.64 17.38 -10.19
C ALA A 257 1.62 16.62 -9.30
N LEU A 258 1.45 16.70 -7.97
CA LEU A 258 2.29 16.01 -7.01
C LEU A 258 2.12 14.47 -7.09
N GLY A 259 0.91 13.97 -7.29
CA GLY A 259 0.61 12.55 -7.42
C GLY A 259 1.24 11.92 -8.66
N LEU A 260 1.20 12.63 -9.80
CA LEU A 260 1.86 12.19 -11.05
C LEU A 260 3.38 12.23 -10.92
N LEU A 261 3.94 13.29 -10.32
CA LEU A 261 5.38 13.45 -10.13
C LEU A 261 5.95 12.40 -9.18
N LEU A 262 5.24 12.10 -8.09
CA LEU A 262 5.65 11.10 -7.09
C LEU A 262 5.26 9.67 -7.45
N ARG A 263 4.39 9.48 -8.45
CA ARG A 263 3.76 8.19 -8.82
C ARG A 263 3.15 7.48 -7.60
N ASP A 264 2.53 8.26 -6.70
CA ASP A 264 1.94 7.73 -5.46
C ASP A 264 0.45 7.44 -5.64
N GLY A 265 0.07 6.17 -5.49
CA GLY A 265 -1.31 5.73 -5.67
C GLY A 265 -2.29 6.27 -4.61
N ALA A 266 -1.82 6.53 -3.39
CA ALA A 266 -2.66 7.09 -2.34
C ALA A 266 -3.01 8.56 -2.64
N LEU A 267 -2.05 9.34 -3.10
CA LEU A 267 -2.25 10.74 -3.48
C LEU A 267 -3.13 10.88 -4.72
N LEU A 268 -2.93 10.04 -5.74
CA LEU A 268 -3.79 10.05 -6.92
C LEU A 268 -5.24 9.67 -6.60
N SER A 269 -5.46 8.61 -5.82
CA SER A 269 -6.82 8.18 -5.42
C SER A 269 -7.50 9.19 -4.48
N TYR A 270 -6.74 9.80 -3.56
CA TYR A 270 -7.23 10.90 -2.73
C TYR A 270 -7.63 12.12 -3.59
N THR A 271 -6.81 12.48 -4.58
CA THR A 271 -7.13 13.60 -5.47
C THR A 271 -8.37 13.32 -6.31
N ALA A 272 -8.54 12.09 -6.80
CA ALA A 272 -9.75 11.67 -7.49
C ALA A 272 -10.99 11.83 -6.58
N TYR A 273 -10.89 11.46 -5.30
CA TYR A 273 -11.94 11.71 -4.33
C TYR A 273 -12.24 13.21 -4.16
N VAL A 274 -11.23 14.06 -3.95
CA VAL A 274 -11.43 15.52 -3.82
C VAL A 274 -12.06 16.11 -5.08
N ALA A 275 -11.67 15.63 -6.27
CA ALA A 275 -12.26 16.06 -7.53
C ALA A 275 -13.76 15.71 -7.63
N THR A 276 -14.18 14.53 -7.14
CA THR A 276 -15.61 14.19 -7.10
C THR A 276 -16.40 15.06 -6.11
N VAL A 277 -15.81 15.44 -4.97
CA VAL A 277 -16.41 16.38 -4.02
C VAL A 277 -16.55 17.76 -4.66
N PHE A 278 -15.52 18.24 -5.36
CA PHE A 278 -15.55 19.47 -6.13
C PHE A 278 -16.67 19.44 -7.18
N CYS A 279 -16.74 18.38 -8.00
CA CYS A 279 -17.79 18.22 -9.01
C CYS A 279 -19.18 18.17 -8.39
N TYR A 280 -19.38 17.40 -7.31
CA TYR A 280 -20.66 17.32 -6.61
C TYR A 280 -21.14 18.72 -6.20
N TYR A 281 -20.32 19.49 -5.48
CA TYR A 281 -20.73 20.82 -5.02
C TYR A 281 -20.84 21.85 -6.13
N LEU A 282 -20.02 21.75 -7.18
CA LEU A 282 -20.14 22.62 -8.34
C LEU A 282 -21.56 22.55 -8.93
N PHE A 283 -22.11 21.34 -9.10
CA PHE A 283 -23.44 21.15 -9.67
C PHE A 283 -24.57 21.19 -8.65
N ALA A 284 -24.43 20.54 -7.48
CA ALA A 284 -25.44 20.50 -6.43
C ALA A 284 -25.74 21.89 -5.86
N ASN A 285 -24.74 22.78 -5.83
CA ASN A 285 -24.94 24.18 -5.45
C ASN A 285 -25.30 25.05 -6.67
N GLY A 286 -25.59 24.55 -7.87
CA GLY A 286 -26.10 25.36 -8.99
C GLY A 286 -25.09 26.27 -9.70
N ILE A 287 -23.81 26.23 -9.32
CA ILE A 287 -22.74 27.01 -9.98
C ILE A 287 -22.44 26.45 -11.37
N GLY A 288 -22.47 25.12 -11.51
CA GLY A 288 -22.31 24.43 -12.79
C GLY A 288 -23.35 24.87 -13.82
N ALA A 289 -24.60 25.10 -13.40
CA ALA A 289 -25.67 25.60 -14.28
C ALA A 289 -25.39 27.04 -14.78
N ALA A 290 -24.71 27.86 -13.99
CA ALA A 290 -24.33 29.21 -14.38
C ALA A 290 -23.11 29.24 -15.32
N LEU A 291 -22.15 28.33 -15.12
CA LEU A 291 -20.94 28.22 -15.95
C LEU A 291 -21.18 27.52 -17.29
N LEU A 292 -22.05 26.52 -17.29
CA LEU A 292 -22.43 25.73 -18.46
C LEU A 292 -23.94 25.90 -18.67
N PRO A 293 -24.38 27.07 -19.17
CA PRO A 293 -25.79 27.33 -19.39
C PRO A 293 -26.36 26.31 -20.38
N ASP A 294 -27.61 25.91 -20.14
CA ASP A 294 -28.44 25.10 -21.04
C ASP A 294 -28.01 23.62 -21.21
N LEU A 295 -27.22 23.08 -20.27
CA LEU A 295 -27.08 21.62 -20.16
C LEU A 295 -28.46 20.96 -19.91
N PRO A 296 -28.77 19.82 -20.56
CA PRO A 296 -30.01 19.09 -20.31
C PRO A 296 -30.13 18.64 -18.85
N GLY A 297 -31.34 18.70 -18.28
CA GLY A 297 -31.59 18.30 -16.88
C GLY A 297 -31.17 16.86 -16.56
N TRP A 298 -31.33 15.91 -17.49
CA TRP A 298 -30.83 14.53 -17.29
C TRP A 298 -29.31 14.49 -17.11
N LEU A 299 -28.56 15.36 -17.78
CA LEU A 299 -27.12 15.45 -17.66
C LEU A 299 -26.73 16.12 -16.34
N MET A 300 -27.50 17.11 -15.87
CA MET A 300 -27.34 17.68 -14.53
C MET A 300 -27.53 16.60 -13.45
N ASN A 301 -28.60 15.80 -13.54
CA ASN A 301 -28.84 14.66 -12.65
C ASN A 301 -27.68 13.65 -12.70
N MET A 302 -27.16 13.35 -13.89
CA MET A 302 -25.99 12.48 -14.03
C MET A 302 -24.76 13.06 -13.34
N LEU A 303 -24.46 14.36 -13.52
CA LEU A 303 -23.30 15.03 -12.96
C LEU A 303 -23.37 15.12 -11.43
N VAL A 304 -24.53 15.47 -10.86
CA VAL A 304 -24.74 15.52 -9.41
C VAL A 304 -24.70 14.11 -8.82
N GLY A 305 -25.56 13.21 -9.31
CA GLY A 305 -25.70 11.86 -8.75
C GLY A 305 -24.46 10.99 -8.93
N SER A 306 -23.85 10.98 -10.12
CA SER A 306 -22.67 10.15 -10.38
C SER A 306 -21.44 10.64 -9.63
N SER A 307 -21.35 11.94 -9.30
CA SER A 307 -20.27 12.45 -8.44
C SER A 307 -20.30 11.81 -7.05
N GLY A 308 -21.48 11.56 -6.48
CA GLY A 308 -21.61 10.86 -5.20
C GLY A 308 -21.13 9.40 -5.28
N PHE A 309 -21.52 8.68 -6.34
CA PHE A 309 -21.17 7.27 -6.53
C PHE A 309 -19.68 7.10 -6.85
N LEU A 310 -19.14 7.95 -7.72
CA LEU A 310 -17.72 7.99 -8.03
C LEU A 310 -16.89 8.43 -6.82
N GLY A 311 -17.39 9.38 -6.03
CA GLY A 311 -16.77 9.80 -4.78
C GLY A 311 -16.69 8.67 -3.76
N PHE A 312 -17.75 7.88 -3.63
CA PHE A 312 -17.72 6.69 -2.79
C PHE A 312 -16.71 5.64 -3.29
N ALA A 313 -16.69 5.36 -4.60
CA ALA A 313 -15.75 4.41 -5.20
C ALA A 313 -14.27 4.86 -5.03
N THR A 314 -13.98 6.12 -5.29
CA THR A 314 -12.63 6.68 -5.14
C THR A 314 -12.19 6.76 -3.67
N ALA A 315 -13.11 7.05 -2.74
CA ALA A 315 -12.83 7.00 -1.30
C ALA A 315 -12.47 5.57 -0.83
N LEU A 316 -13.14 4.54 -1.34
CA LEU A 316 -12.80 3.15 -1.04
C LEU A 316 -11.37 2.80 -1.51
N ILE A 317 -11.04 3.17 -2.75
CA ILE A 317 -9.69 2.94 -3.31
C ILE A 317 -8.64 3.71 -2.52
N MET A 318 -8.93 4.96 -2.17
CA MET A 318 -8.07 5.79 -1.32
C MET A 318 -7.79 5.11 0.01
N TRP A 319 -8.81 4.61 0.71
CA TRP A 319 -8.62 3.91 1.98
C TRP A 319 -7.83 2.61 1.85
N VAL A 320 -7.96 1.89 0.72
CA VAL A 320 -7.12 0.71 0.44
C VAL A 320 -5.64 1.07 0.42
N TYR A 321 -5.27 2.21 -0.19
CA TYR A 321 -3.88 2.69 -0.24
C TYR A 321 -3.40 3.31 1.08
N ILE A 322 -4.21 4.18 1.71
CA ILE A 322 -3.83 4.89 2.94
C ILE A 322 -3.61 3.90 4.10
N LEU A 323 -4.47 2.89 4.23
CA LEU A 323 -4.39 1.89 5.30
C LEU A 323 -3.54 0.67 4.94
N ASP A 324 -2.96 0.65 3.72
CA ASP A 324 -2.18 -0.45 3.17
C ASP A 324 -2.92 -1.80 3.31
N LEU A 325 -4.20 -1.82 2.90
CA LEU A 325 -5.06 -3.00 3.08
C LEU A 325 -4.62 -4.18 2.21
N GLN A 326 -3.90 -3.93 1.11
CA GLN A 326 -3.41 -5.00 0.23
C GLN A 326 -2.45 -5.95 0.96
N THR A 327 -1.60 -5.42 1.84
CA THR A 327 -0.65 -6.20 2.62
C THR A 327 -1.26 -6.67 3.95
N ARG A 328 -1.97 -5.77 4.66
CA ARG A 328 -2.45 -6.03 6.04
C ARG A 328 -3.73 -6.83 6.11
N ALA A 329 -4.63 -6.68 5.14
CA ALA A 329 -5.96 -7.29 5.15
C ALA A 329 -6.48 -7.52 3.71
N PRO A 330 -5.89 -8.44 2.93
CA PRO A 330 -6.16 -8.58 1.50
C PRO A 330 -7.63 -8.93 1.18
N LYS A 331 -8.32 -9.65 2.07
CA LYS A 331 -9.76 -9.93 1.92
C LYS A 331 -10.60 -8.65 2.01
N LEU A 332 -10.26 -7.75 2.95
CA LEU A 332 -10.93 -6.47 3.11
C LEU A 332 -10.64 -5.56 1.91
N ALA A 333 -9.40 -5.56 1.40
CA ALA A 333 -9.05 -4.83 0.19
C ALA A 333 -9.90 -5.25 -1.02
N ARG A 334 -10.08 -6.56 -1.24
CA ARG A 334 -10.95 -7.07 -2.32
C ARG A 334 -12.41 -6.68 -2.13
N CYS A 335 -12.90 -6.68 -0.88
CA CYS A 335 -14.25 -6.21 -0.57
C CYS A 335 -14.44 -4.72 -0.91
N TYR A 336 -13.48 -3.87 -0.53
CA TYR A 336 -13.48 -2.45 -0.87
C TYR A 336 -13.44 -2.23 -2.40
N GLN A 337 -12.59 -2.97 -3.11
CA GLN A 337 -12.51 -2.90 -4.58
C GLN A 337 -13.80 -3.38 -5.26
N GLY A 338 -14.40 -4.48 -4.77
CA GLY A 338 -15.68 -4.97 -5.27
C GLY A 338 -16.82 -3.97 -5.03
N LEU A 339 -16.87 -3.36 -3.85
CA LEU A 339 -17.86 -2.33 -3.54
C LEU A 339 -17.67 -1.06 -4.38
N ALA A 340 -16.42 -0.66 -4.63
CA ALA A 340 -16.10 0.46 -5.53
C ALA A 340 -16.56 0.18 -6.97
N LEU A 341 -16.36 -1.04 -7.46
CA LEU A 341 -16.85 -1.46 -8.77
C LEU A 341 -18.39 -1.46 -8.82
N LEU A 342 -19.05 -1.98 -7.78
CA LEU A 342 -20.52 -1.95 -7.70
C LEU A 342 -21.07 -0.52 -7.70
N ALA A 343 -20.44 0.40 -6.95
CA ALA A 343 -20.81 1.80 -6.96
C ALA A 343 -20.64 2.43 -8.36
N LEU A 344 -19.54 2.11 -9.06
CA LEU A 344 -19.32 2.59 -10.43
C LEU A 344 -20.38 2.04 -11.40
N LEU A 345 -20.70 0.75 -11.32
CA LEU A 345 -21.73 0.10 -12.15
C LEU A 345 -23.14 0.61 -11.85
N ALA A 346 -23.39 1.09 -10.63
CA ALA A 346 -24.67 1.66 -10.24
C ALA A 346 -24.80 3.15 -10.63
N SER A 347 -23.72 3.83 -11.07
CA SER A 347 -23.78 5.25 -11.44
C SER A 347 -24.81 5.61 -12.53
N PRO A 348 -25.10 4.78 -13.56
CA PRO A 348 -26.13 5.10 -14.55
C PRO A 348 -27.54 5.14 -13.95
N THR A 349 -27.75 4.56 -12.76
CA THR A 349 -29.06 4.60 -12.10
C THR A 349 -29.47 6.00 -11.67
N THR A 350 -28.52 6.94 -11.57
CA THR A 350 -28.72 8.34 -11.16
C THR A 350 -29.67 9.14 -12.04
N VAL A 351 -29.87 8.72 -13.29
CA VAL A 351 -30.82 9.31 -14.24
C VAL A 351 -32.09 8.48 -14.41
N SER A 352 -32.34 7.52 -13.51
CA SER A 352 -33.45 6.59 -13.60
C SER A 352 -34.23 6.50 -12.28
N PRO A 353 -35.49 6.00 -12.28
CA PRO A 353 -36.26 5.75 -11.06
C PRO A 353 -35.64 4.71 -10.11
N LEU A 354 -34.57 4.02 -10.52
CA LEU A 354 -33.80 3.12 -9.66
C LEU A 354 -32.90 3.88 -8.68
N TYR A 355 -32.66 5.17 -8.91
CA TYR A 355 -31.83 6.01 -8.03
C TYR A 355 -32.34 6.01 -6.57
N ALA A 356 -33.66 6.05 -6.39
CA ALA A 356 -34.31 5.99 -5.09
C ALA A 356 -34.01 4.68 -4.32
N LEU A 357 -33.61 3.61 -5.01
CA LEU A 357 -33.19 2.35 -4.38
C LEU A 357 -31.67 2.29 -4.20
N THR A 358 -30.90 2.70 -5.20
CA THR A 358 -29.43 2.56 -5.19
C THR A 358 -28.76 3.55 -4.25
N ASN A 359 -29.22 4.79 -4.20
CA ASN A 359 -28.57 5.83 -3.39
C ASN A 359 -28.65 5.59 -1.88
N PRO A 360 -29.78 5.15 -1.29
CA PRO A 360 -29.81 4.77 0.14
C PRO A 360 -28.84 3.62 0.46
N VAL A 361 -28.71 2.63 -0.43
CA VAL A 361 -27.77 1.51 -0.25
C VAL A 361 -26.32 1.99 -0.28
N VAL A 362 -25.97 2.87 -1.23
CA VAL A 362 -24.63 3.48 -1.30
C VAL A 362 -24.35 4.35 -0.07
N THR A 363 -25.32 5.16 0.35
CA THR A 363 -25.20 6.02 1.54
C THR A 363 -25.00 5.20 2.82
N LEU A 364 -25.77 4.12 3.00
CA LEU A 364 -25.61 3.19 4.11
C LEU A 364 -24.23 2.51 4.10
N SER A 365 -23.80 2.07 2.92
CA SER A 365 -22.48 1.48 2.71
C SER A 365 -21.36 2.46 3.06
N ALA A 366 -21.50 3.73 2.67
CA ALA A 366 -20.56 4.80 3.02
C ALA A 366 -20.47 5.02 4.53
N LEU A 367 -21.59 5.01 5.26
CA LEU A 367 -21.59 5.11 6.71
C LEU A 367 -20.81 3.96 7.37
N VAL A 368 -21.04 2.72 6.92
CA VAL A 368 -20.31 1.54 7.41
C VAL A 368 -18.81 1.69 7.15
N VAL A 369 -18.43 2.11 5.96
CA VAL A 369 -17.03 2.32 5.56
C VAL A 369 -16.36 3.40 6.40
N VAL A 370 -17.05 4.50 6.70
CA VAL A 370 -16.53 5.56 7.58
C VAL A 370 -16.28 5.04 8.99
N VAL A 371 -17.17 4.20 9.54
CA VAL A 371 -16.96 3.59 10.87
C VAL A 371 -15.77 2.62 10.84
N ILE A 372 -15.65 1.80 9.80
CA ILE A 372 -14.48 0.92 9.64
C ILE A 372 -13.19 1.74 9.54
N ALA A 373 -13.19 2.80 8.73
CA ALA A 373 -12.05 3.70 8.58
C ALA A 373 -11.67 4.33 9.92
N LEU A 374 -12.64 4.83 10.69
CA LEU A 374 -12.43 5.40 12.03
C LEU A 374 -11.73 4.41 12.98
N VAL A 375 -12.20 3.16 13.01
CA VAL A 375 -11.60 2.11 13.86
C VAL A 375 -10.18 1.79 13.41
N LEU A 376 -9.95 1.68 12.10
CA LEU A 376 -8.64 1.34 11.54
C LEU A 376 -7.62 2.47 11.71
N THR A 377 -8.01 3.72 11.50
CA THR A 377 -7.14 4.89 11.73
C THR A 377 -6.84 5.08 13.21
N ALA A 378 -7.82 4.89 14.10
CA ALA A 378 -7.62 4.91 15.55
C ALA A 378 -6.64 3.83 16.00
N ARG A 379 -6.81 2.59 15.51
CA ARG A 379 -5.88 1.49 15.78
C ARG A 379 -4.48 1.81 15.24
N MET A 380 -4.37 2.37 14.03
CA MET A 380 -3.09 2.71 13.43
C MET A 380 -2.35 3.81 14.22
N ALA A 381 -3.07 4.83 14.69
CA ALA A 381 -2.54 5.88 15.54
C ALA A 381 -2.09 5.36 16.91
N TRP A 382 -2.83 4.40 17.48
CA TRP A 382 -2.47 3.79 18.76
C TRP A 382 -1.23 2.89 18.66
N LEU A 383 -1.10 2.11 17.58
CA LEU A 383 0.03 1.21 17.38
C LEU A 383 1.33 1.92 16.96
N ASN A 384 1.24 3.13 16.41
CA ASN A 384 2.39 3.89 15.90
C ASN A 384 2.49 5.25 16.60
N PRO A 385 2.88 5.31 17.89
CA PRO A 385 2.89 6.55 18.66
C PRO A 385 3.87 7.61 18.12
N ASN A 386 4.89 7.19 17.39
CA ASN A 386 5.90 8.08 16.80
C ASN A 386 5.50 8.60 15.40
N ASP A 387 4.44 8.06 14.79
CA ASP A 387 3.94 8.52 13.50
C ASP A 387 2.77 9.48 13.69
N LEU A 388 2.92 10.72 13.20
CA LEU A 388 1.87 11.71 13.25
C LEU A 388 0.82 11.51 12.15
N SER A 389 1.17 10.88 11.02
CA SER A 389 0.30 10.74 9.84
C SER A 389 -1.05 10.08 10.17
N PRO A 390 -1.10 8.96 10.90
CA PRO A 390 -2.37 8.32 11.28
C PRO A 390 -3.27 9.18 12.17
N ARG A 391 -2.71 10.10 12.95
CA ARG A 391 -3.49 11.02 13.80
C ARG A 391 -4.25 12.03 12.95
N PHE A 392 -3.64 12.51 11.87
CA PHE A 392 -4.33 13.34 10.88
C PHE A 392 -5.43 12.56 10.14
N TYR A 393 -5.20 11.28 9.82
CA TYR A 393 -6.25 10.45 9.21
C TYR A 393 -7.45 10.27 10.15
N LEU A 394 -7.18 10.00 11.43
CA LEU A 394 -8.21 9.91 12.47
C LEU A 394 -8.96 11.24 12.63
N ALA A 395 -8.24 12.35 12.75
CA ALA A 395 -8.83 13.68 12.88
C ALA A 395 -9.74 14.02 11.69
N SER A 396 -9.28 13.74 10.46
CA SER A 396 -10.09 13.93 9.25
C SER A 396 -11.37 13.10 9.29
N THR A 397 -11.28 11.80 9.64
CA THR A 397 -12.48 10.94 9.75
C THR A 397 -13.48 11.42 10.80
N LEU A 398 -13.01 11.96 11.93
CA LEU A 398 -13.86 12.55 12.97
C LEU A 398 -14.54 13.83 12.51
N VAL A 399 -13.82 14.70 11.80
CA VAL A 399 -14.39 15.92 11.20
C VAL A 399 -15.48 15.57 10.19
N SER A 400 -15.21 14.64 9.27
CA SER A 400 -16.21 14.18 8.30
C SER A 400 -17.44 13.56 8.98
N LEU A 401 -17.24 12.75 10.02
CA LEU A 401 -18.34 12.16 10.78
C LEU A 401 -19.17 13.22 11.50
N THR A 402 -18.54 14.23 12.07
CA THR A 402 -19.23 15.35 12.74
C THR A 402 -20.09 16.13 11.75
N GLY A 403 -19.53 16.46 10.58
CA GLY A 403 -20.29 17.10 9.50
C GLY A 403 -21.48 16.27 9.02
N LEU A 404 -21.28 14.96 8.88
CA LEU A 404 -22.37 14.04 8.50
C LEU A 404 -23.48 13.99 9.56
N ILE A 405 -23.12 13.91 10.84
CA ILE A 405 -24.09 13.94 11.94
C ILE A 405 -24.87 15.26 11.95
N MET A 406 -24.18 16.39 11.79
CA MET A 406 -24.83 17.71 11.71
C MET A 406 -25.81 17.79 10.53
N ALA A 407 -25.40 17.33 9.34
CA ALA A 407 -26.28 17.30 8.16
C ALA A 407 -27.55 16.47 8.42
N GLN A 408 -27.43 15.33 9.10
CA GLN A 408 -28.58 14.48 9.44
C GLN A 408 -29.48 15.10 10.50
N LEU A 409 -28.91 15.78 11.50
CA LEU A 409 -29.67 16.53 12.50
C LEU A 409 -30.50 17.64 11.87
N ILE A 410 -29.92 18.37 10.90
CA ILE A 410 -30.62 19.40 10.14
C ILE A 410 -31.70 18.78 9.26
N LEU A 411 -31.40 17.71 8.52
CA LEU A 411 -32.35 17.07 7.60
C LEU A 411 -33.63 16.59 8.31
N ARG A 412 -33.52 16.20 9.58
CA ARG A 412 -34.65 15.73 10.42
C ARG A 412 -35.36 16.82 11.21
N GLY A 413 -34.91 18.08 11.11
CA GLY A 413 -35.45 19.21 11.86
C GLY A 413 -35.12 19.16 13.36
N ALA A 414 -34.08 18.42 13.78
CA ALA A 414 -33.57 18.46 15.15
C ALA A 414 -32.70 19.70 15.40
N LEU A 415 -32.10 20.24 14.34
CA LEU A 415 -31.43 21.54 14.33
C LEU A 415 -32.08 22.43 13.25
N PRO A 416 -32.32 23.72 13.53
CA PRO A 416 -32.81 24.65 12.52
C PRO A 416 -31.85 24.75 11.33
N ALA A 417 -32.37 24.73 10.10
CA ALA A 417 -31.56 24.82 8.89
C ALA A 417 -30.82 26.18 8.75
N ASP A 418 -31.30 27.21 9.43
CA ASP A 418 -30.76 28.56 9.50
C ASP A 418 -29.81 28.79 10.68
N PHE A 419 -29.52 27.77 11.48
CA PHE A 419 -28.62 27.87 12.64
C PHE A 419 -27.19 28.27 12.24
N PHE A 420 -26.76 27.97 11.00
CA PHE A 420 -25.41 28.24 10.52
C PHE A 420 -25.40 29.24 9.35
N ILE A 421 -24.36 30.07 9.31
CA ILE A 421 -24.09 31.03 8.22
C ILE A 421 -23.71 30.30 6.92
N ALA A 422 -23.16 29.08 7.03
CA ALA A 422 -22.74 28.24 5.92
C ALA A 422 -23.12 26.79 6.18
N ASP A 423 -23.26 25.98 5.13
CA ASP A 423 -23.54 24.55 5.24
C ASP A 423 -22.45 23.85 6.09
N PRO A 424 -22.78 23.31 7.28
CA PRO A 424 -21.81 22.65 8.16
C PRO A 424 -21.09 21.49 7.49
N TYR A 425 -21.77 20.80 6.57
CA TYR A 425 -21.18 19.68 5.84
C TYR A 425 -20.12 20.16 4.83
N GLN A 426 -20.34 21.30 4.16
CA GLN A 426 -19.32 21.92 3.30
C GLN A 426 -18.09 22.31 4.13
N VAL A 427 -18.27 23.00 5.26
CA VAL A 427 -17.17 23.39 6.14
C VAL A 427 -16.40 22.16 6.65
N ALA A 428 -17.11 21.14 7.15
CA ALA A 428 -16.50 19.91 7.63
C ALA A 428 -15.75 19.16 6.52
N SER A 429 -16.31 19.10 5.31
CA SER A 429 -15.65 18.45 4.17
C SER A 429 -14.35 19.15 3.77
N MET A 430 -14.33 20.49 3.74
CA MET A 430 -13.13 21.29 3.46
C MET A 430 -12.04 21.06 4.50
N VAL A 431 -12.40 21.12 5.80
CA VAL A 431 -11.46 20.88 6.89
C VAL A 431 -10.95 19.43 6.85
N ALA A 432 -11.82 18.45 6.62
CA ALA A 432 -11.43 17.04 6.55
C ALA A 432 -10.45 16.76 5.40
N VAL A 433 -10.69 17.36 4.22
CA VAL A 433 -9.79 17.29 3.07
C VAL A 433 -8.43 17.92 3.44
N LEU A 434 -8.40 19.15 3.96
CA LEU A 434 -7.14 19.78 4.36
C LEU A 434 -6.34 18.95 5.37
N VAL A 435 -6.99 18.46 6.42
CA VAL A 435 -6.38 17.63 7.47
C VAL A 435 -5.85 16.30 6.90
N LEU A 436 -6.61 15.64 6.03
CA LEU A 436 -6.19 14.39 5.38
C LEU A 436 -4.98 14.63 4.46
N GLY A 437 -5.01 15.72 3.69
CA GLY A 437 -3.93 16.15 2.81
C GLY A 437 -2.62 16.40 3.58
N THR A 438 -2.69 17.04 4.75
CA THR A 438 -1.52 17.21 5.64
C THR A 438 -0.98 15.86 6.10
N GLY A 439 -1.85 14.94 6.55
CA GLY A 439 -1.43 13.60 6.95
C GLY A 439 -0.76 12.82 5.81
N LEU A 440 -1.21 13.02 4.57
CA LEU A 440 -0.61 12.37 3.40
C LEU A 440 0.76 12.98 3.04
N ALA A 441 0.89 14.31 3.12
CA ALA A 441 2.18 14.99 2.93
C ALA A 441 3.23 14.51 3.95
N LEU A 442 2.85 14.38 5.23
CA LEU A 442 3.74 13.85 6.28
C LEU A 442 4.16 12.40 5.99
N ARG A 443 3.22 11.54 5.58
CA ARG A 443 3.50 10.16 5.17
C ARG A 443 4.49 10.10 4.00
N ILE A 444 4.28 10.93 2.98
CA ILE A 444 5.17 11.00 1.81
C ILE A 444 6.57 11.44 2.22
N GLY A 445 6.70 12.51 3.01
CA GLY A 445 8.00 12.99 3.49
C GLY A 445 8.76 11.94 4.29
N ARG A 446 8.05 11.19 5.15
CA ARG A 446 8.63 10.05 5.89
C ARG A 446 9.12 8.94 4.95
N LEU A 447 8.29 8.50 4.01
CA LEU A 447 8.66 7.43 3.07
C LEU A 447 9.83 7.84 2.18
N GLN A 448 9.91 9.11 1.79
CA GLN A 448 11.06 9.64 1.04
C GLN A 448 12.34 9.63 1.89
N ALA A 449 12.26 10.04 3.16
CA ALA A 449 13.40 9.99 4.07
C ALA A 449 13.90 8.55 4.31
N GLU A 450 12.98 7.59 4.50
CA GLU A 450 13.33 6.17 4.65
C GLU A 450 13.98 5.62 3.37
N ARG A 451 13.46 5.96 2.19
CA ARG A 451 14.07 5.56 0.90
C ARG A 451 15.44 6.18 0.68
N LEU A 452 15.63 7.44 1.08
CA LEU A 452 16.93 8.11 0.95
C LEU A 452 17.97 7.43 1.85
N ARG A 453 17.63 7.16 3.12
CA ARG A 453 18.50 6.44 4.05
C ARG A 453 18.86 5.05 3.54
N ALA A 454 17.88 4.29 3.06
CA ALA A 454 18.14 2.96 2.49
C ALA A 454 19.09 3.03 1.27
N ARG A 455 18.96 4.07 0.43
CA ARG A 455 19.89 4.30 -0.68
C ARG A 455 21.28 4.67 -0.20
N GLU A 456 21.41 5.57 0.77
CA GLU A 456 22.70 5.95 1.36
C GLU A 456 23.40 4.75 2.01
N GLU A 457 22.67 3.95 2.79
CA GLU A 457 23.19 2.71 3.39
C GLU A 457 23.66 1.73 2.32
N SER A 458 22.87 1.53 1.25
CA SER A 458 23.26 0.67 0.14
C SER A 458 24.49 1.19 -0.60
N ALA A 459 24.57 2.49 -0.87
CA ALA A 459 25.70 3.13 -1.56
C ALA A 459 26.98 3.09 -0.70
N PHE A 460 26.84 3.22 0.61
CA PHE A 460 27.96 3.10 1.54
C PHE A 460 28.47 1.67 1.62
N ALA A 461 27.56 0.68 1.64
CA ALA A 461 27.92 -0.73 1.62
C ALA A 461 28.65 -1.11 0.31
N THR A 462 28.17 -0.66 -0.85
CA THR A 462 28.83 -0.91 -2.13
C THR A 462 30.20 -0.25 -2.20
N LYS A 463 30.33 1.02 -1.77
CA LYS A 463 31.61 1.73 -1.75
C LYS A 463 32.65 1.03 -0.87
N ARG A 464 32.26 0.57 0.33
CA ARG A 464 33.15 -0.20 1.20
C ARG A 464 33.61 -1.52 0.57
N ALA A 465 32.71 -2.21 -0.12
CA ALA A 465 33.06 -3.44 -0.83
C ALA A 465 34.08 -3.16 -1.96
N GLU A 466 33.88 -2.08 -2.72
CA GLU A 466 34.83 -1.65 -3.76
C GLU A 466 36.20 -1.25 -3.20
N GLU A 467 36.23 -0.46 -2.12
CA GLU A 467 37.48 -0.08 -1.45
C GLU A 467 38.24 -1.30 -0.93
N GLN A 468 37.54 -2.26 -0.31
CA GLN A 468 38.13 -3.52 0.13
C GLN A 468 38.71 -4.32 -1.05
N ARG A 469 37.97 -4.42 -2.17
CA ARG A 469 38.45 -5.10 -3.38
C ARG A 469 39.71 -4.43 -3.95
N SER A 470 39.70 -3.10 -4.08
CA SER A 470 40.83 -2.34 -4.60
C SER A 470 42.06 -2.46 -3.70
N PHE A 471 41.87 -2.38 -2.38
CA PHE A 471 42.94 -2.57 -1.40
C PHE A 471 43.58 -3.97 -1.51
N VAL A 472 42.75 -5.01 -1.62
CA VAL A 472 43.20 -6.39 -1.75
C VAL A 472 43.91 -6.63 -3.09
N ALA A 473 43.39 -6.08 -4.20
CA ALA A 473 44.05 -6.15 -5.50
C ALA A 473 45.42 -5.44 -5.50
N MET A 474 45.52 -4.27 -4.86
CA MET A 474 46.79 -3.56 -4.72
C MET A 474 47.81 -4.38 -3.90
N LEU A 475 47.41 -4.96 -2.77
CA LEU A 475 48.29 -5.84 -1.98
C LEU A 475 48.83 -7.03 -2.80
N SER A 476 48.04 -7.55 -3.74
CA SER A 476 48.43 -8.66 -4.63
C SER A 476 49.63 -8.31 -5.50
N HIS A 477 49.55 -7.15 -6.15
CA HIS A 477 50.59 -6.66 -7.03
C HIS A 477 51.89 -6.40 -6.26
N GLU A 478 51.77 -5.81 -5.07
CA GLU A 478 52.89 -5.51 -4.19
C GLU A 478 53.57 -6.77 -3.62
N PHE A 479 52.87 -7.90 -3.46
CA PHE A 479 53.48 -9.17 -3.05
C PHE A 479 54.06 -9.99 -4.21
N ARG A 480 53.47 -9.93 -5.41
CA ARG A 480 53.97 -10.68 -6.58
C ARG A 480 55.37 -10.21 -7.00
N THR A 481 55.61 -8.91 -6.94
CA THR A 481 56.89 -8.28 -7.33
C THR A 481 58.10 -8.83 -6.54
N PRO A 482 58.11 -8.81 -5.20
CA PRO A 482 59.24 -9.35 -4.42
C PRO A 482 59.36 -10.87 -4.55
N LEU A 483 58.26 -11.62 -4.71
CA LEU A 483 58.33 -13.07 -4.94
C LEU A 483 58.99 -13.41 -6.27
N ALA A 484 58.65 -12.71 -7.36
CA ALA A 484 59.29 -12.87 -8.65
C ALA A 484 60.80 -12.52 -8.59
N ALA A 485 61.18 -11.50 -7.82
CA ALA A 485 62.58 -11.13 -7.62
C ALA A 485 63.36 -12.22 -6.85
N ILE A 486 62.76 -12.83 -5.81
CA ILE A 486 63.38 -13.93 -5.06
C ILE A 486 63.55 -15.16 -5.95
N ASP A 487 62.54 -15.53 -6.75
CA ASP A 487 62.65 -16.68 -7.65
C ASP A 487 63.70 -16.45 -8.74
N SER A 488 63.71 -15.26 -9.36
CA SER A 488 64.70 -14.91 -10.39
C SER A 488 66.14 -14.90 -9.83
N ALA A 489 66.35 -14.36 -8.64
CA ALA A 489 67.66 -14.39 -7.98
C ALA A 489 68.12 -15.83 -7.68
N ALA A 490 67.21 -16.67 -7.17
CA ALA A 490 67.51 -18.08 -6.90
C ALA A 490 67.80 -18.86 -8.20
N GLN A 491 67.05 -18.61 -9.27
CA GLN A 491 67.26 -19.20 -10.59
C GLN A 491 68.59 -18.76 -11.21
N MET A 492 68.98 -17.49 -11.10
CA MET A 492 70.27 -17.00 -11.58
C MET A 492 71.44 -17.64 -10.85
N ILE A 493 71.35 -17.82 -9.52
CA ILE A 493 72.38 -18.52 -8.75
C ILE A 493 72.51 -19.97 -9.21
N GLU A 494 71.37 -20.66 -9.43
CA GLU A 494 71.32 -22.03 -9.93
C GLU A 494 71.95 -22.17 -11.33
N LEU A 495 71.63 -21.27 -12.26
CA LEU A 495 72.13 -21.29 -13.66
C LEU A 495 73.59 -20.84 -13.80
N SER A 496 74.10 -20.01 -12.86
CA SER A 496 75.46 -19.48 -12.92
C SER A 496 76.56 -20.53 -12.73
N GLY A 497 76.22 -21.70 -12.19
CA GLY A 497 77.19 -22.74 -11.83
C GLY A 497 78.10 -22.37 -10.65
N ALA A 498 77.92 -21.20 -10.02
CA ALA A 498 78.76 -20.74 -8.90
C ALA A 498 78.58 -21.57 -7.62
N VAL A 499 77.59 -22.46 -7.58
CA VAL A 499 77.24 -23.30 -6.43
C VAL A 499 77.20 -24.76 -6.89
N GLU A 500 78.28 -25.51 -6.62
CA GLU A 500 78.39 -26.93 -7.01
C GLU A 500 78.05 -27.89 -5.85
N SER A 501 77.97 -27.40 -4.61
CA SER A 501 77.66 -28.24 -3.45
C SER A 501 76.24 -28.80 -3.56
N PRO A 502 76.06 -30.15 -3.53
CA PRO A 502 74.73 -30.77 -3.58
C PRO A 502 73.79 -30.24 -2.49
N SER A 503 74.34 -29.91 -1.31
CA SER A 503 73.59 -29.37 -0.18
C SER A 503 73.05 -27.95 -0.42
N ALA A 504 73.75 -27.15 -1.24
CA ALA A 504 73.39 -25.77 -1.54
C ALA A 504 72.42 -25.68 -2.73
N LEU A 505 72.56 -26.56 -3.73
CA LEU A 505 71.57 -26.77 -4.79
C LEU A 505 70.21 -27.21 -4.22
N THR A 506 70.22 -28.16 -3.28
CA THR A 506 68.99 -28.59 -2.56
C THR A 506 68.33 -27.43 -1.81
N ARG A 507 69.11 -26.50 -1.24
CA ARG A 507 68.57 -25.29 -0.56
C ARG A 507 67.99 -24.29 -1.55
N LEU A 508 68.58 -24.10 -2.73
CA LEU A 508 68.09 -23.22 -3.79
C LEU A 508 66.77 -23.72 -4.37
N GLN A 509 66.69 -25.01 -4.71
CA GLN A 509 65.44 -25.65 -5.15
C GLN A 509 64.33 -25.53 -4.10
N ARG A 510 64.70 -25.59 -2.81
CA ARG A 510 63.77 -25.36 -1.71
C ARG A 510 63.29 -23.91 -1.62
N ILE A 511 64.15 -22.93 -1.88
CA ILE A 511 63.75 -21.51 -1.93
C ILE A 511 62.78 -21.31 -3.09
N ARG A 512 63.13 -21.75 -4.30
CA ARG A 512 62.29 -21.63 -5.50
C ARG A 512 60.92 -22.28 -5.33
N SER A 513 60.86 -23.53 -4.86
CA SER A 513 59.59 -24.21 -4.58
C SER A 513 58.76 -23.54 -3.48
N THR A 514 59.38 -22.88 -2.50
CA THR A 514 58.65 -22.13 -1.46
C THR A 514 58.12 -20.80 -2.01
N THR A 515 58.90 -20.11 -2.85
CA THR A 515 58.51 -18.86 -3.52
C THR A 515 57.38 -19.09 -4.53
N HIS A 516 57.45 -20.18 -5.31
CA HIS A 516 56.38 -20.59 -6.22
C HIS A 516 55.08 -20.87 -5.46
N LYS A 517 55.16 -21.64 -4.36
CA LYS A 517 54.02 -21.88 -3.48
C LYS A 517 53.44 -20.59 -2.89
N MET A 518 54.29 -19.61 -2.53
CA MET A 518 53.81 -18.31 -2.06
C MET A 518 53.11 -17.52 -3.17
N ALA A 519 53.63 -17.55 -4.40
CA ALA A 519 53.02 -16.88 -5.54
C ALA A 519 51.65 -17.50 -5.89
N GLU A 520 51.54 -18.83 -5.90
CA GLU A 520 50.27 -19.55 -6.08
C GLU A 520 49.25 -19.21 -4.99
N LEU A 521 49.69 -19.10 -3.73
CA LEU A 521 48.82 -18.73 -2.62
C LEU A 521 48.31 -17.29 -2.74
N VAL A 522 49.17 -16.35 -3.14
CA VAL A 522 48.81 -14.96 -3.41
C VAL A 522 47.80 -14.91 -4.57
N ASP A 523 48.09 -15.60 -5.67
CA ASP A 523 47.22 -15.63 -6.86
C ASP A 523 45.85 -16.25 -6.56
N LEU A 524 45.81 -17.27 -5.73
CA LEU A 524 44.58 -17.90 -5.29
C LEU A 524 43.76 -17.00 -4.36
N PHE A 525 44.37 -16.46 -3.30
CA PHE A 525 43.69 -15.62 -2.30
C PHE A 525 43.10 -14.35 -2.92
N LEU A 526 43.67 -13.92 -4.04
CA LEU A 526 43.44 -12.62 -4.63
C LEU A 526 42.88 -12.72 -6.05
N SER A 527 42.50 -13.92 -6.48
CA SER A 527 41.78 -14.12 -7.74
C SER A 527 40.45 -13.36 -7.74
N SER A 528 40.14 -12.72 -8.87
CA SER A 528 38.92 -11.92 -9.10
C SER A 528 37.65 -12.64 -8.63
N ASP A 529 37.54 -13.94 -8.91
CA ASP A 529 36.35 -14.73 -8.61
C ASP A 529 36.27 -15.18 -7.13
N ALA A 530 37.43 -15.42 -6.48
CA ALA A 530 37.47 -15.71 -5.05
C ALA A 530 37.07 -14.48 -4.21
N LEU A 531 37.31 -13.27 -4.73
CA LEU A 531 36.89 -12.00 -4.11
C LEU A 531 35.40 -11.69 -4.32
N ASP A 532 34.80 -12.17 -5.41
CA ASP A 532 33.40 -11.87 -5.75
C ASP A 532 32.39 -12.87 -5.17
N GLN A 533 32.75 -14.16 -5.02
CA GLN A 533 31.79 -15.20 -4.61
C GLN A 533 32.30 -16.14 -3.51
N GLY A 534 33.55 -16.01 -3.07
CA GLY A 534 34.15 -16.94 -2.10
C GLY A 534 34.36 -18.37 -2.63
N ALA A 535 34.29 -18.55 -3.97
CA ALA A 535 34.47 -19.82 -4.67
C ALA A 535 35.57 -19.70 -5.74
N LEU A 536 36.35 -20.78 -5.94
CA LEU A 536 37.30 -20.85 -7.05
C LEU A 536 36.55 -20.99 -8.38
N ALA A 537 36.89 -20.19 -9.38
CA ALA A 537 36.41 -20.37 -10.75
C ALA A 537 37.20 -21.49 -11.45
N LEU A 538 36.58 -22.66 -11.58
CA LEU A 538 37.16 -23.82 -12.27
C LEU A 538 36.89 -23.76 -13.78
N LYS A 539 37.74 -24.42 -14.56
CA LYS A 539 37.54 -24.72 -15.99
C LYS A 539 37.41 -26.24 -16.17
N PRO A 540 36.22 -26.81 -15.97
CA PRO A 540 36.04 -28.25 -16.05
C PRO A 540 36.17 -28.76 -17.50
N GLU A 541 37.02 -29.75 -17.71
CA GLU A 541 37.20 -30.43 -19.00
C GLU A 541 36.97 -31.94 -18.84
N PRO A 542 36.57 -32.68 -19.90
CA PRO A 542 36.44 -34.13 -19.84
C PRO A 542 37.83 -34.80 -19.71
N VAL A 543 38.12 -35.39 -18.56
CA VAL A 543 39.41 -36.02 -18.23
C VAL A 543 39.18 -37.46 -17.78
N ALA A 544 39.95 -38.40 -18.32
CA ALA A 544 39.92 -39.79 -17.87
C ALA A 544 40.61 -39.93 -16.50
N LEU A 545 40.00 -40.64 -15.55
CA LEU A 545 40.54 -40.81 -14.19
C LEU A 545 41.96 -41.41 -14.20
N GLY A 546 42.20 -42.42 -15.04
CA GLY A 546 43.53 -43.02 -15.21
C GLY A 546 44.57 -41.99 -15.62
N GLN A 547 44.26 -41.19 -16.65
CA GLN A 547 45.17 -40.15 -17.16
C GLN A 547 45.50 -39.09 -16.10
N LEU A 548 44.49 -38.64 -15.33
CA LEU A 548 44.71 -37.69 -14.23
C LEU A 548 45.62 -38.29 -13.14
N MET A 549 45.38 -39.54 -12.76
CA MET A 549 46.20 -40.21 -11.74
C MET A 549 47.63 -40.43 -12.22
N ASP A 550 47.82 -40.80 -13.49
CA ASP A 550 49.14 -40.96 -14.10
C ASP A 550 49.90 -39.63 -14.16
N GLU A 551 49.23 -38.53 -14.50
CA GLU A 551 49.86 -37.21 -14.54
C GLU A 551 50.26 -36.71 -13.14
N VAL A 552 49.38 -36.86 -12.15
CA VAL A 552 49.64 -36.41 -10.77
C VAL A 552 50.74 -37.24 -10.08
N LEU A 553 50.78 -38.53 -10.37
CA LEU A 553 51.76 -39.45 -9.79
C LEU A 553 53.03 -39.56 -10.63
N GLY A 554 53.02 -39.08 -11.88
CA GLY A 554 54.15 -39.08 -12.79
C GLY A 554 55.37 -38.36 -12.22
N ASP A 555 55.17 -37.25 -11.51
CA ASP A 555 56.24 -36.50 -10.82
C ASP A 555 56.91 -37.29 -9.67
N LEU A 556 56.33 -38.41 -9.24
CA LEU A 556 56.87 -39.28 -8.19
C LEU A 556 57.62 -40.49 -8.76
N THR A 557 57.55 -40.74 -10.08
CA THR A 557 58.26 -41.82 -10.77
C THR A 557 59.78 -41.59 -10.76
N GLY A 558 60.55 -42.62 -10.46
CA GLY A 558 62.01 -42.59 -10.34
C GLY A 558 62.56 -42.12 -9.00
N THR A 559 61.74 -42.00 -7.95
CA THR A 559 62.16 -41.56 -6.60
C THR A 559 62.01 -42.67 -5.56
N GLU A 560 62.72 -42.60 -4.42
CA GLU A 560 62.49 -43.52 -3.27
C GLU A 560 61.02 -43.50 -2.76
N ALA A 561 60.24 -42.49 -3.14
CA ALA A 561 58.81 -42.43 -2.82
C ALA A 561 57.96 -43.36 -3.70
N GLU A 562 58.41 -43.72 -4.91
CA GLU A 562 57.70 -44.63 -5.82
C GLU A 562 57.61 -46.05 -5.24
N GLU A 563 58.71 -46.56 -4.68
CA GLU A 563 58.77 -47.90 -4.06
C GLU A 563 57.82 -48.07 -2.87
N ARG A 564 57.32 -46.95 -2.32
CA ARG A 564 56.40 -46.92 -1.17
C ARG A 564 54.94 -46.69 -1.57
N LEU A 565 54.62 -46.50 -2.84
CA LEU A 565 53.26 -46.21 -3.30
C LEU A 565 52.56 -47.49 -3.79
N GLU A 566 51.46 -47.86 -3.11
CA GLU A 566 50.55 -48.90 -3.57
C GLU A 566 49.38 -48.26 -4.32
N LEU A 567 49.38 -48.39 -5.65
CA LEU A 567 48.34 -47.80 -6.52
C LEU A 567 47.28 -48.84 -6.89
N SER A 568 46.01 -48.49 -6.71
CA SER A 568 44.86 -49.30 -7.14
C SER A 568 43.85 -48.40 -7.83
N ILE A 569 43.88 -48.37 -9.16
CA ILE A 569 42.99 -47.54 -9.97
C ILE A 569 41.99 -48.45 -10.68
N ASP A 570 40.71 -48.32 -10.31
CA ASP A 570 39.58 -48.93 -10.99
C ASP A 570 38.86 -47.83 -11.77
N ALA A 571 39.43 -47.48 -12.93
CA ALA A 571 38.97 -46.37 -13.73
C ALA A 571 37.67 -46.72 -14.45
N PRO A 572 36.59 -45.93 -14.31
CA PRO A 572 35.40 -46.14 -15.12
C PRO A 572 35.67 -45.76 -16.59
N ASP A 573 34.98 -46.40 -17.53
CA ASP A 573 35.09 -46.14 -18.99
C ASP A 573 34.55 -44.76 -19.43
N ARG A 574 34.27 -43.84 -18.48
CA ARG A 574 33.68 -42.52 -18.75
C ARG A 574 34.60 -41.38 -18.26
N PRO A 575 34.70 -40.26 -19.00
CA PRO A 575 35.47 -39.10 -18.54
C PRO A 575 34.76 -38.37 -17.40
N MET A 576 35.56 -37.78 -16.52
CA MET A 576 35.14 -36.89 -15.44
C MET A 576 35.17 -35.45 -15.94
N LEU A 577 34.19 -34.63 -15.57
CA LEU A 577 34.22 -33.19 -15.89
C LEU A 577 34.89 -32.43 -14.74
N VAL A 578 36.20 -32.18 -14.85
CA VAL A 578 37.02 -31.60 -13.77
C VAL A 578 38.08 -30.65 -14.31
N ASP A 579 38.55 -29.74 -13.47
CA ASP A 579 39.73 -28.91 -13.76
C ASP A 579 40.98 -29.69 -13.31
N ALA A 580 41.62 -30.39 -14.26
CA ALA A 580 42.74 -31.30 -13.99
C ALA A 580 43.90 -30.65 -13.22
N PRO A 581 44.39 -29.44 -13.59
CA PRO A 581 45.43 -28.76 -12.81
C PRO A 581 45.07 -28.56 -11.34
N PHE A 582 43.87 -28.05 -11.04
CA PHE A 582 43.47 -27.82 -9.64
C PHE A 582 43.25 -29.14 -8.90
N LEU A 583 42.54 -30.10 -9.50
CA LEU A 583 42.31 -31.39 -8.87
C LEU A 583 43.62 -32.16 -8.63
N GLY A 584 44.59 -32.03 -9.54
CA GLY A 584 45.93 -32.58 -9.40
C GLY A 584 46.69 -32.01 -8.20
N VAL A 585 46.61 -30.69 -7.97
CA VAL A 585 47.16 -30.05 -6.75
C VAL A 585 46.51 -30.62 -5.47
N ALA A 586 45.19 -30.83 -5.50
CA ALA A 586 44.46 -31.39 -4.36
C ALA A 586 44.91 -32.82 -4.02
N ILE A 587 45.05 -33.69 -5.02
CA ILE A 587 45.51 -35.08 -4.88
C ILE A 587 46.98 -35.13 -4.48
N GLY A 588 47.85 -34.39 -5.17
CA GLY A 588 49.28 -34.32 -4.89
C GLY A 588 49.57 -33.85 -3.47
N ASN A 589 48.79 -32.89 -2.94
CA ASN A 589 48.90 -32.48 -1.54
C ASN A 589 48.60 -33.61 -0.56
N LEU A 590 47.59 -34.45 -0.82
CA LEU A 590 47.26 -35.58 0.04
C LEU A 590 48.35 -36.65 0.00
N VAL A 591 48.84 -36.99 -1.19
CA VAL A 591 49.89 -38.01 -1.39
C VAL A 591 51.22 -37.55 -0.75
N GLN A 592 51.62 -36.30 -0.98
CA GLN A 592 52.82 -35.74 -0.35
C GLN A 592 52.70 -35.68 1.18
N ASN A 593 51.51 -35.39 1.72
CA ASN A 593 51.29 -35.46 3.17
C ASN A 593 51.43 -36.90 3.68
N ALA A 594 50.80 -37.87 3.02
CA ALA A 594 50.86 -39.27 3.40
C ALA A 594 52.32 -39.81 3.41
N LEU A 595 53.09 -39.55 2.35
CA LEU A 595 54.49 -39.95 2.24
C LEU A 595 55.39 -39.30 3.30
N ARG A 596 55.08 -38.04 3.62
CA ARG A 596 55.85 -37.23 4.56
C ARG A 596 55.65 -37.64 6.02
N TYR A 597 54.43 -37.99 6.40
CA TYR A 597 54.08 -38.28 7.79
C TYR A 597 54.08 -39.78 8.11
N SER A 598 54.27 -40.64 7.10
CA SER A 598 54.44 -42.09 7.28
C SER A 598 55.90 -42.51 7.45
N PRO A 599 56.21 -43.48 8.32
CA PRO A 599 57.53 -44.11 8.43
C PRO A 599 58.05 -44.64 7.07
N ALA A 600 59.37 -44.56 6.85
CA ALA A 600 60.00 -44.89 5.56
C ALA A 600 59.78 -46.34 5.08
N ASP A 601 59.46 -47.26 5.99
CA ASP A 601 59.20 -48.68 5.78
C ASP A 601 57.70 -49.02 5.57
N THR A 602 56.84 -47.99 5.54
CA THR A 602 55.39 -48.19 5.37
C THR A 602 54.92 -47.70 4.00
N ALA A 603 54.03 -48.49 3.40
CA ALA A 603 53.39 -48.18 2.13
C ALA A 603 52.27 -47.15 2.31
N VAL A 604 52.18 -46.22 1.36
CA VAL A 604 51.06 -45.29 1.19
C VAL A 604 50.17 -45.83 0.09
N ARG A 605 48.90 -46.09 0.40
CA ARG A 605 47.95 -46.67 -0.55
C ARG A 605 47.09 -45.58 -1.16
N VAL A 606 47.14 -45.45 -2.48
CA VAL A 606 46.27 -44.56 -3.25
C VAL A 606 45.31 -45.42 -4.06
N SER A 607 44.02 -45.26 -3.80
CA SER A 607 42.97 -45.96 -4.54
C SER A 607 42.01 -44.96 -5.18
N ALA A 608 41.65 -45.19 -6.43
CA ALA A 608 40.72 -44.35 -7.16
C ALA A 608 39.70 -45.25 -7.89
N PHE A 609 38.42 -45.06 -7.63
CA PHE A 609 37.35 -45.91 -8.17
C PHE A 609 36.03 -45.16 -8.32
N ASP A 610 35.12 -45.69 -9.14
CA ASP A 610 33.73 -45.21 -9.24
C ASP A 610 32.82 -46.12 -8.39
N ASP A 611 32.08 -45.55 -7.44
CA ASP A 611 31.16 -46.31 -6.59
C ASP A 611 29.69 -46.28 -7.08
N GLY A 612 29.46 -45.79 -8.30
CA GLY A 612 28.14 -45.61 -8.90
C GLY A 612 27.44 -44.32 -8.45
N GLY A 613 27.88 -43.69 -7.35
CA GLY A 613 27.44 -42.37 -6.91
C GLY A 613 28.39 -41.23 -7.33
N GLY A 614 29.56 -41.56 -7.89
CA GLY A 614 30.60 -40.62 -8.26
C GLY A 614 32.00 -41.20 -8.08
N ILE A 615 33.01 -40.38 -8.33
CA ILE A 615 34.42 -40.79 -8.26
C ILE A 615 34.93 -40.61 -6.83
N VAL A 616 35.58 -41.65 -6.33
CA VAL A 616 36.16 -41.69 -4.99
C VAL A 616 37.67 -41.87 -5.12
N ILE A 617 38.44 -40.93 -4.55
CA ILE A 617 39.90 -40.99 -4.47
C ILE A 617 40.28 -41.06 -3.00
N ARG A 618 40.96 -42.12 -2.59
CA ARG A 618 41.35 -42.37 -1.22
C ARG A 618 42.86 -42.50 -1.10
N VAL A 619 43.44 -41.74 -0.19
CA VAL A 619 44.87 -41.80 0.19
C VAL A 619 44.94 -42.27 1.62
N ALA A 620 45.50 -43.47 1.83
CA ALA A 620 45.66 -44.09 3.14
C ALA A 620 47.15 -44.20 3.51
N ASP A 621 47.47 -43.82 4.74
CA ASP A 621 48.83 -43.72 5.27
C ASP A 621 48.91 -44.40 6.65
N ARG A 622 50.12 -44.79 7.08
CA ARG A 622 50.39 -45.40 8.39
C ARG A 622 51.23 -44.47 9.28
N GLY A 623 50.98 -43.17 9.19
CA GLY A 623 51.63 -42.15 9.99
C GLY A 623 51.17 -42.10 11.45
N LEU A 624 51.59 -41.06 12.16
CA LEU A 624 51.26 -40.84 13.58
C LEU A 624 49.76 -40.59 13.86
N GLY A 625 48.94 -40.49 12.83
CA GLY A 625 47.53 -40.14 12.93
C GLY A 625 47.26 -38.82 13.66
N MET A 626 45.99 -38.58 13.95
CA MET A 626 45.48 -37.35 14.56
C MET A 626 44.50 -37.68 15.68
N THR A 627 44.46 -36.82 16.70
CA THR A 627 43.41 -36.87 17.72
C THR A 627 42.06 -36.38 17.16
N PRO A 628 40.91 -36.73 17.76
CA PRO A 628 39.60 -36.25 17.31
C PRO A 628 39.50 -34.73 17.20
N ASP A 629 40.09 -34.00 18.16
CA ASP A 629 40.12 -32.52 18.16
C ASP A 629 40.99 -31.96 17.01
N GLU A 630 42.03 -32.68 16.60
CA GLU A 630 42.87 -32.32 15.46
C GLU A 630 42.17 -32.62 14.14
N VAL A 631 41.42 -33.73 14.05
CA VAL A 631 40.61 -34.09 12.88
C VAL A 631 39.54 -33.02 12.60
N GLU A 632 38.90 -32.46 13.62
CA GLU A 632 37.90 -31.39 13.42
C GLU A 632 38.52 -30.09 12.89
N ARG A 633 39.80 -29.85 13.21
CA ARG A 633 40.51 -28.60 12.91
C ARG A 633 41.48 -28.69 11.75
N ILE A 634 41.79 -29.88 11.24
CA ILE A 634 42.83 -30.06 10.21
C ILE A 634 42.50 -29.35 8.90
N GLY A 635 41.21 -29.16 8.60
CA GLY A 635 40.74 -28.37 7.45
C GLY A 635 40.80 -26.86 7.63
N SER A 636 41.19 -26.34 8.79
CA SER A 636 41.26 -24.89 9.05
C SER A 636 42.57 -24.28 8.61
N ILE A 637 42.52 -23.00 8.25
CA ILE A 637 43.67 -22.29 7.68
C ILE A 637 44.80 -22.14 8.71
N TYR A 638 46.04 -22.44 8.29
CA TYR A 638 47.26 -22.42 9.11
C TYR A 638 47.31 -23.43 10.27
N PHE A 639 46.33 -24.32 10.38
CA PHE A 639 46.32 -25.31 11.45
C PHE A 639 47.29 -26.46 11.15
N ARG A 640 47.94 -26.96 12.21
CA ARG A 640 48.86 -28.10 12.16
C ARG A 640 48.65 -28.97 13.38
N ALA A 641 48.51 -30.28 13.16
CA ALA A 641 48.46 -31.25 14.24
C ALA A 641 49.75 -31.21 15.08
N SER A 642 49.62 -31.43 16.38
CA SER A 642 50.71 -31.44 17.36
C SER A 642 51.76 -32.50 17.03
N SER A 643 51.35 -33.64 16.47
CA SER A 643 52.18 -34.73 15.93
C SER A 643 53.08 -34.32 14.75
N SER A 644 52.82 -33.16 14.12
CA SER A 644 53.62 -32.63 13.01
C SER A 644 54.71 -31.64 13.43
N ARG A 645 54.84 -31.31 14.73
CA ARG A 645 55.81 -30.30 15.23
C ARG A 645 57.24 -30.83 15.10
N GLY A 646 57.91 -30.44 14.00
CA GLY A 646 59.27 -30.85 13.67
C GLY A 646 59.45 -31.05 12.16
N THR A 647 58.37 -31.37 11.45
CA THR A 647 58.33 -31.53 9.99
C THR A 647 58.00 -30.18 9.32
N LYS A 648 58.78 -29.73 8.32
CA LYS A 648 58.63 -28.41 7.65
C LYS A 648 57.38 -28.23 6.74
N GLY A 649 56.22 -27.78 7.23
CA GLY A 649 55.01 -27.55 6.41
C GLY A 649 54.24 -26.26 6.75
N SER A 650 53.48 -25.70 5.80
CA SER A 650 52.80 -24.40 5.91
C SER A 650 51.40 -24.45 6.55
N GLY A 651 50.79 -25.62 6.69
CA GLY A 651 49.41 -25.76 7.21
C GLY A 651 48.32 -25.29 6.24
N LEU A 652 48.65 -25.12 4.95
CA LEU A 652 47.73 -24.62 3.93
C LEU A 652 47.22 -25.71 2.97
N GLY A 653 47.99 -26.78 2.78
CA GLY A 653 47.69 -27.81 1.77
C GLY A 653 46.31 -28.46 1.92
N LEU A 654 45.88 -28.76 3.15
CA LEU A 654 44.58 -29.42 3.35
C LEU A 654 43.38 -28.47 3.22
N TYR A 655 43.52 -27.22 3.70
CA TYR A 655 42.54 -26.17 3.46
C TYR A 655 42.34 -25.94 1.95
N MET A 656 43.44 -25.98 1.19
CA MET A 656 43.44 -25.91 -0.27
C MET A 656 42.73 -27.08 -0.93
N THR A 657 43.09 -28.30 -0.56
CA THR A 657 42.40 -29.52 -1.03
C THR A 657 40.90 -29.43 -0.76
N GLN A 658 40.48 -28.95 0.43
CA GLN A 658 39.06 -28.81 0.75
C GLN A 658 38.34 -27.78 -0.14
N LYS A 659 38.96 -26.63 -0.42
CA LYS A 659 38.38 -25.59 -1.29
C LYS A 659 38.29 -26.03 -2.74
N ILE A 660 39.32 -26.70 -3.26
CA ILE A 660 39.34 -27.25 -4.62
C ILE A 660 38.25 -28.31 -4.78
N VAL A 661 38.16 -29.25 -3.84
CA VAL A 661 37.15 -30.33 -3.88
C VAL A 661 35.73 -29.77 -3.78
N ALA A 662 35.51 -28.79 -2.91
CA ALA A 662 34.20 -28.12 -2.79
C ALA A 662 33.82 -27.35 -4.08
N ALA A 663 34.78 -26.69 -4.73
CA ALA A 663 34.55 -26.00 -6.00
C ALA A 663 34.15 -26.99 -7.12
N HIS A 664 34.64 -28.23 -7.07
CA HIS A 664 34.23 -29.33 -7.95
C HIS A 664 32.90 -29.99 -7.53
N GLY A 665 32.18 -29.43 -6.54
CA GLY A 665 30.94 -29.99 -6.00
C GLY A 665 31.12 -31.27 -5.17
N GLY A 666 32.37 -31.58 -4.79
CA GLY A 666 32.74 -32.77 -4.04
C GLY A 666 32.85 -32.57 -2.52
N THR A 667 33.23 -33.63 -1.83
CA THR A 667 33.48 -33.64 -0.38
C THR A 667 34.83 -34.25 -0.07
N LEU A 668 35.54 -33.66 0.90
CA LEU A 668 36.77 -34.21 1.49
C LEU A 668 36.45 -34.67 2.91
N SER A 669 36.76 -35.92 3.22
CA SER A 669 36.62 -36.51 4.55
C SER A 669 37.93 -37.13 5.00
N VAL A 670 38.11 -37.22 6.32
CA VAL A 670 39.29 -37.83 6.94
C VAL A 670 38.85 -38.76 8.06
N GLN A 671 39.47 -39.93 8.10
CA GLN A 671 39.40 -40.87 9.21
C GLN A 671 40.82 -41.07 9.70
N SER A 672 41.08 -40.85 10.98
CA SER A 672 42.43 -40.98 11.54
C SER A 672 42.35 -41.42 12.98
N GLU A 673 43.24 -42.33 13.35
CA GLU A 673 43.44 -42.80 14.72
C GLU A 673 44.90 -42.57 15.10
N HIS A 674 45.11 -42.05 16.32
CA HIS A 674 46.45 -41.68 16.79
C HIS A 674 47.35 -42.91 16.85
N ASN A 675 48.51 -42.84 16.17
CA ASN A 675 49.49 -43.90 15.94
C ASN A 675 49.05 -45.07 15.03
N GLU A 676 47.88 -44.99 14.39
CA GLU A 676 47.42 -46.03 13.45
C GLU A 676 47.37 -45.55 11.99
N GLY A 677 47.41 -44.23 11.77
CA GLY A 677 47.48 -43.62 10.44
C GLY A 677 46.30 -42.72 10.10
N SER A 678 46.18 -42.34 8.82
CA SER A 678 45.07 -41.53 8.33
C SER A 678 44.59 -42.01 6.96
N VAL A 679 43.30 -41.81 6.70
CA VAL A 679 42.65 -42.07 5.42
C VAL A 679 41.90 -40.82 5.00
N PHE A 680 42.41 -40.15 3.96
CA PHE A 680 41.74 -39.02 3.33
C PHE A 680 40.94 -39.52 2.13
N THR A 681 39.68 -39.12 2.04
CA THR A 681 38.78 -39.52 0.94
C THR A 681 38.19 -38.28 0.27
N ILE A 682 38.52 -38.07 -1.00
CA ILE A 682 37.87 -37.12 -1.91
C ILE A 682 36.73 -37.86 -2.61
N ARG A 683 35.54 -37.27 -2.64
CA ARG A 683 34.38 -37.79 -3.38
C ARG A 683 33.83 -36.70 -4.29
N LEU A 684 33.83 -36.96 -5.59
CA LEU A 684 33.29 -36.09 -6.64
C LEU A 684 31.98 -36.65 -7.19
N PRO A 685 30.95 -35.83 -7.45
CA PRO A 685 29.65 -36.32 -7.92
C PRO A 685 29.72 -36.86 -9.35
N ALA A 686 28.88 -37.86 -9.67
CA ALA A 686 28.69 -38.33 -11.05
C ALA A 686 28.06 -37.22 -11.92
N VAL A 687 28.52 -37.13 -13.18
CA VAL A 687 28.23 -36.04 -14.14
C VAL A 687 26.72 -35.82 -14.44
N ASP A 688 25.83 -36.72 -14.06
CA ASP A 688 24.37 -36.57 -14.27
C ASP A 688 23.67 -35.54 -13.37
N ARG A 689 24.35 -34.95 -12.37
CA ARG A 689 23.73 -33.95 -11.46
C ARG A 689 24.10 -32.50 -11.70
N LEU A 690 25.09 -32.19 -12.56
CA LEU A 690 25.51 -30.81 -12.81
C LEU A 690 24.61 -30.05 -13.81
N ALA A 691 23.61 -30.70 -14.40
CA ALA A 691 22.61 -30.08 -15.28
C ALA A 691 21.28 -29.71 -14.57
N ALA A 692 21.16 -29.91 -13.27
CA ALA A 692 19.96 -29.58 -12.51
C ALA A 692 20.30 -28.96 -11.15
N GLN A 693 20.85 -27.74 -11.16
CA GLN A 693 20.77 -26.78 -10.05
C GLN A 693 20.77 -25.35 -10.58
#